data_AF-A0A1W5D3Y1-F1
#
_entry.id   AF-A0A1W5D3Y1-F1
#
_cell.length_a   1.000
_cell.length_b   1.000
_cell.length_c   1.000
_cell.angle_alpha   90.00
_cell.angle_beta   90.00
_cell.angle_gamma   90.00
#
_symmetry.space_group_name_H-M   'P 1'
#
loop_
_entity.id
_entity.type
_entity.pdbx_description
1 polymer ?
#
loop_
_entity_poly.entity_id
_entity_poly.type
_entity_poly.pdbx_seq_one_letter_code
_entity_poly.pdbx_strand_id
1 'polypeptide(L)'
;MNGIPPPKEPSTPSTSFSHLPILDLSHAFNPDLRPALLSQLHSALFHIGFLYLVNHGVPTSTINALTSKLPALFALPPEAKASLSKINNPHFLGYSGFAEETTLGHKDLREQFDFATELPVVWREDGKTEGKGRKGSVNGQGERDFSNLYWRLRGPNQWPPEDLIPGFQKAYIDYNNALSTLSYSFVHLVEEAFNIPIGTFDTFFQSLSPDSSPATFLEPQHRTKLIKYPPTSSLSSQGVGAHKDSSGWLTFLYQVGKEEGLEVVNSDGEWIPAPPLENSFVVNFGHAFEAATEGAVRATVHRVKAPTSTSQPRYSIPFFQGLPLDLTLSQVRSYMPESVRSLRRGRGEKGRGGVASFLDARWDGLGESQLRKWIRSHEDVGRKCHLLSGIKMEVHNGAVAMIAATVRQYYDRREPFRIFHRSTNSTRSSAYPQERIPNTGPLSHILEVNTKTRTALVEPTVPMDRLLETTMKYGLVPAVVREFPGITVGGGYAGTSGESSSFKHGFFDRTIKSVEMVLANGEVVTASPTERADLFHGAAGALGTLGITTFVELQLMEVKIFVETTYHPVTSVAEAIQKRQEATASHIYDYVDGILFSNKEDNGSEQASKGFRESVHRAFRGMITNRRRRPSKSSQTSRRLKCESEIQEEDGADFDMGMWKELNDELLEEASDVQLPGHDGMDGLDHEMGEVEVLDGVSVTEEGVDLGAADIIMSV
;
A
#
# COMPACT_ATOMS: atom_id res chain seq x y z
N MET A 1 -58.01 21.33 -30.61
CA MET A 1 -57.80 20.20 -29.67
C MET A 1 -56.34 20.25 -29.24
N ASN A 2 -56.06 20.85 -28.09
CA ASN A 2 -54.72 20.88 -27.50
C ASN A 2 -54.62 19.71 -26.53
N GLY A 3 -53.72 18.77 -26.79
CA GLY A 3 -53.50 17.57 -25.98
C GLY A 3 -52.82 17.91 -24.67
N ILE A 4 -53.48 17.54 -23.57
CA ILE A 4 -52.96 17.60 -22.20
C ILE A 4 -51.91 16.49 -22.04
N PRO A 5 -50.70 16.76 -21.51
CA PRO A 5 -49.72 15.72 -21.21
C PRO A 5 -50.20 14.86 -20.02
N PRO A 6 -49.85 13.57 -19.99
CA PRO A 6 -50.33 12.65 -18.95
C PRO A 6 -49.81 13.05 -17.56
N PRO A 7 -50.55 12.74 -16.48
CA PRO A 7 -50.16 13.09 -15.13
C PRO A 7 -48.86 12.36 -14.77
N LYS A 8 -47.89 13.10 -14.20
CA LYS A 8 -46.69 12.52 -13.58
C LYS A 8 -47.13 11.54 -12.50
N GLU A 9 -46.62 10.31 -12.58
CA GLU A 9 -46.77 9.33 -11.50
C GLU A 9 -46.26 9.93 -10.17
N PRO A 10 -46.91 9.61 -9.04
CA PRO A 10 -46.48 10.11 -7.74
C PRO A 10 -45.07 9.60 -7.45
N SER A 11 -44.14 10.53 -7.27
CA SER A 11 -42.79 10.25 -6.80
C SER A 11 -42.83 9.40 -5.53
N THR A 12 -42.11 8.29 -5.53
CA THR A 12 -41.82 7.49 -4.33
C THR A 12 -41.37 8.39 -3.18
N PRO A 13 -41.92 8.24 -1.95
CA PRO A 13 -41.54 9.09 -0.82
C PRO A 13 -40.02 8.99 -0.58
N SER A 14 -39.34 10.13 -0.48
CA SER A 14 -37.90 10.20 -0.31
C SER A 14 -37.49 9.55 1.01
N THR A 15 -36.65 8.52 0.96
CA THR A 15 -36.03 7.85 2.12
C THR A 15 -34.89 8.66 2.73
N SER A 16 -34.81 9.95 2.41
CA SER A 16 -33.69 10.84 2.73
C SER A 16 -33.91 11.54 4.06
N PHE A 17 -32.87 11.60 4.90
CA PHE A 17 -32.92 12.21 6.22
C PHE A 17 -32.42 13.67 6.17
N SER A 18 -33.01 14.52 7.01
CA SER A 18 -32.63 15.94 7.17
C SER A 18 -31.98 16.25 8.52
N HIS A 19 -32.00 15.29 9.45
CA HIS A 19 -31.37 15.36 10.76
C HIS A 19 -31.02 13.96 11.24
N LEU A 20 -30.04 13.84 12.13
CA LEU A 20 -29.68 12.56 12.74
C LEU A 20 -30.68 12.20 13.85
N PRO A 21 -31.06 10.91 13.98
CA PRO A 21 -31.94 10.46 15.04
C PRO A 21 -31.24 10.55 16.40
N ILE A 22 -31.98 10.91 17.44
CA ILE A 22 -31.51 10.98 18.82
C ILE A 22 -32.14 9.84 19.60
N LEU A 23 -31.30 8.95 20.15
CA LEU A 23 -31.73 7.79 20.92
C LEU A 23 -31.34 7.97 22.39
N ASP A 24 -32.32 7.72 23.26
CA ASP A 24 -32.14 7.73 24.70
C ASP A 24 -31.83 6.32 25.21
N LEU A 25 -30.58 6.08 25.63
CA LEU A 25 -30.16 4.76 26.09
C LEU A 25 -30.83 4.35 27.41
N SER A 26 -31.32 5.29 28.21
CA SER A 26 -32.02 4.97 29.46
C SER A 26 -33.30 4.15 29.21
N HIS A 27 -33.90 4.29 28.03
CA HIS A 27 -35.06 3.51 27.60
C HIS A 27 -34.76 2.01 27.48
N ALA A 28 -33.49 1.61 27.29
CA ALA A 28 -33.10 0.20 27.27
C ALA A 28 -33.40 -0.51 28.59
N PHE A 29 -33.36 0.22 29.72
CA PHE A 29 -33.60 -0.33 31.06
C PHE A 29 -35.08 -0.28 31.46
N ASN A 30 -35.95 0.25 30.60
CA ASN A 30 -37.39 0.30 30.82
C ASN A 30 -38.10 -0.68 29.86
N PRO A 31 -38.72 -1.77 30.37
CA PRO A 31 -39.40 -2.76 29.54
C PRO A 31 -40.47 -2.20 28.59
N ASP A 32 -41.15 -1.12 28.98
CA ASP A 32 -42.21 -0.51 28.17
C ASP A 32 -41.66 0.35 27.02
N LEU A 33 -40.45 0.92 27.19
CA LEU A 33 -39.82 1.80 26.21
C LEU A 33 -38.78 1.08 25.33
N ARG A 34 -38.24 -0.05 25.80
CA ARG A 34 -37.22 -0.83 25.08
C ARG A 34 -37.65 -1.22 23.66
N PRO A 35 -38.88 -1.72 23.38
CA PRO A 35 -39.28 -2.07 22.02
C PRO A 35 -39.26 -0.88 21.06
N ALA A 36 -39.65 0.30 21.53
CA ALA A 36 -39.60 1.52 20.74
C ALA A 36 -38.15 1.96 20.46
N LEU A 37 -37.26 1.88 21.46
CA LEU A 37 -35.83 2.14 21.29
C LEU A 37 -35.20 1.20 20.25
N LEU A 38 -35.48 -0.11 20.34
CA LEU A 38 -34.93 -1.10 19.40
C LEU A 38 -35.40 -0.85 17.96
N SER A 39 -36.67 -0.48 17.78
CA SER A 39 -37.21 -0.11 16.47
C SER A 39 -36.55 1.15 15.90
N GLN A 40 -36.35 2.18 16.74
CA GLN A 40 -35.61 3.40 16.37
C GLN A 40 -34.16 3.10 16.01
N LEU A 41 -33.49 2.24 16.79
CA LEU A 41 -32.12 1.82 16.56
C LEU A 41 -31.97 1.05 15.25
N HIS A 42 -32.83 0.06 15.02
CA HIS A 42 -32.87 -0.67 13.75
C HIS A 42 -33.07 0.31 12.57
N SER A 43 -34.04 1.22 12.66
CA SER A 43 -34.29 2.21 11.61
C SER A 43 -33.08 3.13 11.37
N ALA A 44 -32.47 3.64 12.44
CA ALA A 44 -31.30 4.50 12.36
C ALA A 44 -30.13 3.80 11.67
N LEU A 45 -29.81 2.57 12.07
CA LEU A 45 -28.70 1.81 11.50
C LEU A 45 -28.96 1.31 10.07
N PHE A 46 -30.20 0.92 9.78
CA PHE A 46 -30.57 0.39 8.47
C PHE A 46 -30.62 1.48 7.38
N HIS A 47 -31.20 2.65 7.70
CA HIS A 47 -31.42 3.72 6.73
C HIS A 47 -30.30 4.78 6.72
N ILE A 48 -29.77 5.13 7.90
CA ILE A 48 -28.92 6.31 8.10
C ILE A 48 -27.47 5.92 8.41
N GLY A 49 -27.23 4.92 9.28
CA GLY A 49 -25.89 4.53 9.71
C GLY A 49 -25.22 5.46 10.74
N PHE A 50 -25.92 6.53 11.15
CA PHE A 50 -25.49 7.54 12.12
C PHE A 50 -26.63 7.88 13.07
N LEU A 51 -26.30 8.14 14.35
CA LEU A 51 -27.26 8.57 15.37
C LEU A 51 -26.56 9.33 16.51
N TYR A 52 -27.34 10.08 17.29
CA TYR A 52 -26.94 10.55 18.61
C TYR A 52 -27.40 9.59 19.69
N LEU A 53 -26.54 9.36 20.67
CA LEU A 53 -26.83 8.60 21.87
C LEU A 53 -26.75 9.52 23.09
N VAL A 54 -27.88 9.67 23.79
CA VAL A 54 -28.00 10.44 25.04
C VAL A 54 -28.31 9.51 26.21
N ASN A 55 -28.11 10.01 27.43
CA ASN A 55 -28.31 9.24 28.67
C ASN A 55 -27.57 7.88 28.66
N HIS A 56 -26.37 7.89 28.07
CA HIS A 56 -25.54 6.73 27.73
C HIS A 56 -24.87 6.05 28.94
N GLY A 57 -25.06 6.53 30.16
CA GLY A 57 -24.51 5.92 31.38
C GLY A 57 -23.03 6.22 31.68
N VAL A 58 -22.21 6.60 30.70
CA VAL A 58 -20.84 7.11 30.96
C VAL A 58 -20.89 8.35 31.88
N PRO A 59 -20.20 8.35 33.04
CA PRO A 59 -20.23 9.48 33.96
C PRO A 59 -19.68 10.77 33.34
N THR A 60 -20.42 11.87 33.47
CA THR A 60 -19.98 13.18 32.98
C THR A 60 -18.67 13.62 33.64
N SER A 61 -18.40 13.20 34.89
CA SER A 61 -17.11 13.43 35.55
C SER A 61 -15.93 12.78 34.82
N THR A 62 -16.11 11.58 34.27
CA THR A 62 -15.09 10.88 33.47
C THR A 62 -14.81 11.62 32.16
N ILE A 63 -15.86 12.05 31.46
CA ILE A 63 -15.76 12.85 30.23
C ILE A 63 -15.05 14.18 30.53
N ASN A 64 -15.45 14.89 31.58
CA ASN A 64 -14.87 16.16 32.00
C ASN A 64 -13.40 16.02 32.44
N ALA A 65 -13.04 14.92 33.12
CA ALA A 65 -11.67 14.66 33.55
C ALA A 65 -10.70 14.58 32.37
N LEU A 66 -11.09 13.94 31.26
CA LEU A 66 -10.26 13.88 30.04
C LEU A 66 -10.32 15.19 29.24
N THR A 67 -11.53 15.69 28.95
CA THR A 67 -11.73 16.87 28.08
C THR A 67 -11.08 18.13 28.65
N SER A 68 -11.05 18.31 29.98
CA SER A 68 -10.38 19.44 30.63
C SER A 68 -8.84 19.43 30.45
N LYS A 69 -8.25 18.30 30.07
CA LYS A 69 -6.80 18.15 29.85
C LYS A 69 -6.39 18.41 28.40
N LEU A 70 -7.33 18.43 27.45
CA LEU A 70 -7.03 18.64 26.03
C LEU A 70 -6.29 19.96 25.76
N PRO A 71 -6.67 21.12 26.34
CA PRO A 71 -5.95 22.36 26.10
C PRO A 71 -4.48 22.27 26.52
N ALA A 72 -4.18 21.64 27.66
CA ALA A 72 -2.82 21.43 28.15
C ALA A 72 -2.05 20.44 27.26
N LEU A 73 -2.68 19.35 26.83
CA LEU A 73 -2.09 18.36 25.92
C LEU A 73 -1.64 19.00 24.60
N PHE A 74 -2.52 19.78 23.96
CA PHE A 74 -2.19 20.45 22.70
C PHE A 74 -1.35 21.72 22.87
N ALA A 75 -1.11 22.16 24.11
CA ALA A 75 -0.18 23.24 24.44
C ALA A 75 1.21 22.74 24.86
N LEU A 76 1.45 21.42 24.84
CA LEU A 76 2.77 20.85 25.15
C LEU A 76 3.89 21.52 24.33
N PRO A 77 5.07 21.72 24.92
CA PRO A 77 6.24 22.24 24.20
C PRO A 77 6.55 21.39 22.96
N PRO A 78 7.09 21.98 21.88
CA PRO A 78 7.43 21.24 20.65
C PRO A 78 8.31 20.02 20.90
N GLU A 79 9.29 20.11 21.80
CA GLU A 79 10.17 18.99 22.17
C GLU A 79 9.41 17.83 22.81
N ALA A 80 8.45 18.12 23.70
CA ALA A 80 7.60 17.10 24.32
C ALA A 80 6.64 16.47 23.30
N LYS A 81 6.15 17.24 22.32
CA LYS A 81 5.34 16.68 21.21
C LYS A 81 6.17 15.81 20.28
N ALA A 82 7.41 16.22 19.99
CA ALA A 82 8.34 15.46 19.15
C ALA A 82 8.72 14.12 19.78
N SER A 83 8.95 14.08 21.11
CA SER A 83 9.22 12.82 21.81
C SER A 83 8.02 11.86 21.75
N LEU A 84 6.80 12.40 21.78
CA LEU A 84 5.55 11.65 21.67
C LEU A 84 5.14 11.34 20.22
N SER A 85 5.92 11.73 19.20
CA SER A 85 5.56 11.52 17.79
C SER A 85 5.33 10.04 17.47
N LYS A 86 4.34 9.75 16.62
CA LYS A 86 4.08 8.39 16.11
C LYS A 86 5.31 7.75 15.47
N ILE A 87 6.21 8.55 14.88
CA ILE A 87 7.47 8.06 14.30
C ILE A 87 8.35 7.32 15.31
N ASN A 88 8.14 7.51 16.61
CA ASN A 88 8.90 6.84 17.66
C ASN A 88 8.23 5.56 18.19
N ASN A 89 7.05 5.21 17.70
CA ASN A 89 6.27 4.07 18.20
C ASN A 89 5.82 3.15 17.05
N PRO A 90 6.27 1.88 17.02
CA PRO A 90 5.96 0.94 15.94
C PRO A 90 4.49 0.51 15.89
N HIS A 91 3.70 0.89 16.88
CA HIS A 91 2.27 0.60 17.02
C HIS A 91 1.37 1.71 16.46
N PHE A 92 1.96 2.75 15.85
CA PHE A 92 1.23 3.90 15.30
C PHE A 92 0.41 4.64 16.39
N LEU A 93 0.95 4.71 17.61
CA LEU A 93 0.37 5.41 18.75
C LEU A 93 1.25 6.61 19.12
N GLY A 94 0.64 7.76 19.37
CA GLY A 94 1.35 9.01 19.65
C GLY A 94 0.82 10.20 18.88
N TYR A 95 1.65 11.24 18.81
CA TYR A 95 1.36 12.54 18.23
C TYR A 95 1.56 12.59 16.71
N SER A 96 0.61 13.21 16.02
CA SER A 96 0.75 13.69 14.64
C SER A 96 0.51 15.20 14.60
N GLY A 97 1.40 15.89 13.90
CA GLY A 97 1.42 17.33 13.74
C GLY A 97 0.27 17.89 12.93
N PHE A 98 0.19 19.23 12.93
CA PHE A 98 -0.82 19.95 12.18
C PHE A 98 -0.67 19.71 10.67
N ALA A 99 -1.76 19.29 10.00
CA ALA A 99 -1.78 19.04 8.56
C ALA A 99 -0.78 17.97 8.10
N GLU A 100 -0.47 17.01 8.99
CA GLU A 100 0.40 15.87 8.71
C GLU A 100 -0.36 14.73 8.03
N GLU A 101 -1.62 14.46 8.43
CA GLU A 101 -2.45 13.42 7.80
C GLU A 101 -3.13 13.93 6.52
N THR A 102 -3.35 13.00 5.58
CA THR A 102 -3.95 13.28 4.27
C THR A 102 -5.17 12.36 4.06
N THR A 103 -6.29 12.95 3.64
CA THR A 103 -7.51 12.24 3.24
C THR A 103 -7.88 12.66 1.82
N LEU A 104 -8.11 11.67 0.93
CA LEU A 104 -8.40 11.89 -0.50
C LEU A 104 -7.36 12.81 -1.20
N GLY A 105 -6.08 12.65 -0.87
CA GLY A 105 -4.99 13.46 -1.46
C GLY A 105 -4.89 14.90 -0.94
N HIS A 106 -5.76 15.31 -0.01
CA HIS A 106 -5.74 16.64 0.62
C HIS A 106 -5.35 16.56 2.10
N LYS A 107 -4.58 17.55 2.56
CA LYS A 107 -4.15 17.64 3.97
C LYS A 107 -5.33 17.94 4.89
N ASP A 108 -5.41 17.20 5.99
CA ASP A 108 -6.42 17.39 7.03
C ASP A 108 -5.97 18.48 8.00
N LEU A 109 -6.69 19.61 8.09
CA LEU A 109 -6.32 20.74 8.97
C LEU A 109 -6.61 20.46 10.45
N ARG A 110 -5.93 19.45 10.99
CA ARG A 110 -6.01 19.00 12.37
C ARG A 110 -4.64 18.63 12.91
N GLU A 111 -4.55 18.65 14.22
CA GLU A 111 -3.45 18.12 15.04
C GLU A 111 -4.04 17.03 15.94
N GLN A 112 -3.34 15.92 16.20
CA GLN A 112 -3.92 14.81 16.97
C GLN A 112 -2.94 13.98 17.80
N PHE A 113 -3.48 13.31 18.81
CA PHE A 113 -2.83 12.22 19.54
C PHE A 113 -3.66 10.95 19.43
N ASP A 114 -3.02 9.85 19.06
CA ASP A 114 -3.62 8.53 18.97
C ASP A 114 -3.19 7.69 20.17
N PHE A 115 -4.17 7.25 20.95
CA PHE A 115 -4.00 6.34 22.07
C PHE A 115 -4.86 5.09 21.86
N ALA A 116 -4.63 4.07 22.67
CA ALA A 116 -5.33 2.80 22.59
C ALA A 116 -5.54 2.15 23.97
N THR A 117 -6.27 1.04 24.00
CA THR A 117 -6.24 0.12 25.15
C THR A 117 -4.79 -0.24 25.45
N GLU A 118 -4.36 -0.06 26.70
CA GLU A 118 -3.00 -0.36 27.14
C GLU A 118 -2.77 -1.87 27.12
N LEU A 119 -2.01 -2.36 26.14
CA LEU A 119 -1.78 -3.78 25.93
C LEU A 119 -0.29 -4.06 25.72
N PRO A 120 0.21 -5.23 26.15
CA PRO A 120 1.59 -5.61 25.92
C PRO A 120 1.87 -5.89 24.44
N VAL A 121 3.14 -5.74 24.04
CA VAL A 121 3.64 -6.16 22.74
C VAL A 121 3.58 -7.69 22.65
N VAL A 122 3.05 -8.21 21.54
CA VAL A 122 2.96 -9.65 21.28
C VAL A 122 3.74 -10.11 20.05
N TRP A 123 4.01 -9.20 19.11
CA TRP A 123 4.75 -9.49 17.87
C TRP A 123 6.16 -10.02 18.17
N ARG A 124 6.59 -11.05 17.44
CA ARG A 124 7.95 -11.62 17.51
C ARG A 124 8.46 -11.98 16.13
N GLU A 125 9.71 -11.60 15.84
CA GLU A 125 10.34 -11.87 14.55
C GLU A 125 10.56 -13.37 14.27
N ASP A 126 10.77 -14.18 15.31
CA ASP A 126 11.15 -15.59 15.20
C ASP A 126 9.97 -16.57 15.23
N GLY A 127 8.73 -16.08 15.39
CA GLY A 127 7.49 -16.87 15.43
C GLY A 127 7.44 -17.96 16.53
N LYS A 128 8.47 -18.07 17.37
CA LYS A 128 8.61 -19.12 18.37
C LYS A 128 8.32 -18.54 19.75
N THR A 129 7.41 -19.19 20.47
CA THR A 129 7.18 -18.88 21.89
C THR A 129 8.41 -19.27 22.72
N GLU A 130 9.28 -18.31 23.04
CA GLU A 130 10.18 -18.47 24.18
C GLU A 130 9.35 -18.42 25.48
N GLY A 131 9.04 -19.61 25.98
CA GLY A 131 8.42 -19.83 27.28
C GLY A 131 8.52 -21.30 27.65
N LYS A 132 9.41 -21.63 28.59
CA LYS A 132 9.31 -22.87 29.37
C LYS A 132 8.00 -22.80 30.18
N GLY A 133 6.88 -23.20 29.58
CA GLY A 133 5.56 -23.08 30.19
C GLY A 133 4.52 -23.93 29.47
N ARG A 134 4.41 -25.19 29.89
CA ARG A 134 3.29 -26.13 29.72
C ARG A 134 2.60 -26.22 28.35
N LYS A 135 2.81 -27.38 27.71
CA LYS A 135 1.88 -28.03 26.77
C LYS A 135 0.44 -27.94 27.31
N GLY A 136 -0.35 -27.03 26.74
CA GLY A 136 -1.78 -26.90 26.96
C GLY A 136 -2.50 -27.07 25.63
N SER A 137 -2.36 -28.23 25.00
CA SER A 137 -3.19 -28.62 23.86
C SER A 137 -4.59 -28.93 24.37
N VAL A 138 -5.57 -28.10 23.98
CA VAL A 138 -6.98 -28.49 23.98
C VAL A 138 -7.60 -28.02 22.67
N ASN A 139 -8.01 -29.00 21.86
CA ASN A 139 -8.95 -28.91 20.74
C ASN A 139 -8.57 -28.00 19.55
N GLY A 140 -7.61 -28.44 18.73
CA GLY A 140 -7.65 -28.22 17.27
C GLY A 140 -7.49 -26.79 16.72
N GLN A 141 -7.34 -25.77 17.56
CA GLN A 141 -6.86 -24.45 17.13
C GLN A 141 -5.35 -24.40 17.35
N GLY A 142 -4.59 -24.24 16.26
CA GLY A 142 -3.13 -24.14 16.31
C GLY A 142 -2.68 -23.00 17.23
N GLU A 143 -1.42 -23.07 17.69
CA GLU A 143 -0.77 -21.94 18.34
C GLU A 143 -0.92 -20.69 17.44
N ARG A 144 -1.34 -19.55 18.02
CA ARG A 144 -1.43 -18.30 17.25
C ARG A 144 -0.07 -17.91 16.74
N ASP A 145 -0.02 -17.59 15.46
CA ASP A 145 1.18 -17.08 14.82
C ASP A 145 1.35 -15.59 15.13
N PHE A 146 2.32 -15.27 15.99
CA PHE A 146 2.68 -13.90 16.35
C PHE A 146 3.80 -13.31 15.47
N SER A 147 4.22 -14.02 14.41
CA SER A 147 5.21 -13.53 13.45
C SER A 147 4.64 -12.55 12.43
N ASN A 148 3.33 -12.65 12.13
CA ASN A 148 2.64 -11.75 11.20
C ASN A 148 2.80 -10.28 11.59
N LEU A 149 3.12 -9.44 10.61
CA LEU A 149 3.52 -8.04 10.85
C LEU A 149 2.41 -7.19 11.46
N TYR A 150 1.14 -7.51 11.21
CA TYR A 150 0.02 -6.73 11.75
C TYR A 150 -0.02 -6.74 13.27
N TRP A 151 0.59 -7.73 13.94
CA TRP A 151 0.72 -7.73 15.41
C TRP A 151 1.53 -6.56 15.94
N ARG A 152 2.32 -5.90 15.07
CA ARG A 152 2.98 -4.63 15.43
C ARG A 152 2.00 -3.49 15.65
N LEU A 153 0.76 -3.56 15.20
CA LEU A 153 -0.25 -2.57 15.54
C LEU A 153 -0.64 -2.60 17.03
N ARG A 154 -0.33 -3.70 17.73
CA ARG A 154 -0.63 -3.90 19.15
C ARG A 154 0.58 -3.60 20.02
N GLY A 155 0.42 -2.66 20.95
CA GLY A 155 1.41 -2.37 21.98
C GLY A 155 1.07 -1.16 22.85
N PRO A 156 2.02 -0.72 23.68
CA PRO A 156 1.80 0.32 24.67
C PRO A 156 1.70 1.72 24.07
N ASN A 157 1.00 2.60 24.80
CA ASN A 157 0.85 4.01 24.47
C ASN A 157 2.11 4.84 24.76
N GLN A 158 2.24 6.00 24.11
CA GLN A 158 3.19 7.05 24.48
C GLN A 158 2.51 8.08 25.38
N TRP A 159 2.76 8.02 26.69
CA TRP A 159 2.13 8.92 27.66
C TRP A 159 2.85 10.26 27.77
N PRO A 160 2.13 11.40 27.81
CA PRO A 160 2.77 12.67 28.14
C PRO A 160 3.35 12.63 29.56
N PRO A 161 4.44 13.36 29.83
CA PRO A 161 5.05 13.40 31.15
C PRO A 161 4.04 13.84 32.23
N GLU A 162 3.99 13.10 33.34
CA GLU A 162 3.04 13.32 34.44
C GLU A 162 3.22 14.70 35.11
N ASP A 163 4.41 15.26 35.08
CA ASP A 163 4.73 16.61 35.56
C ASP A 163 4.18 17.72 34.66
N LEU A 164 4.03 17.47 33.36
CA LEU A 164 3.46 18.43 32.41
C LEU A 164 1.93 18.38 32.39
N ILE A 165 1.34 17.18 32.51
CA ILE A 165 -0.12 17.01 32.50
C ILE A 165 -0.56 16.01 33.59
N PRO A 166 -0.56 16.42 34.87
CA PRO A 166 -0.89 15.53 35.97
C PRO A 166 -2.27 14.87 35.81
N GLY A 167 -2.31 13.55 36.02
CA GLY A 167 -3.50 12.72 35.96
C GLY A 167 -4.02 12.42 34.56
N PHE A 168 -3.31 12.78 33.49
CA PHE A 168 -3.77 12.55 32.11
C PHE A 168 -3.94 11.07 31.81
N GLN A 169 -2.93 10.24 32.11
CA GLN A 169 -2.98 8.81 31.84
C GLN A 169 -4.20 8.15 32.51
N LYS A 170 -4.45 8.47 33.78
CA LYS A 170 -5.61 7.97 34.51
C LYS A 170 -6.92 8.43 33.88
N ALA A 171 -7.05 9.73 33.56
CA ALA A 171 -8.26 10.27 32.95
C ALA A 171 -8.57 9.63 31.60
N TYR A 172 -7.55 9.36 30.79
CA TYR A 172 -7.69 8.66 29.52
C TYR A 172 -8.12 7.20 29.73
N ILE A 173 -7.45 6.45 30.62
CA ILE A 173 -7.77 5.04 30.88
C ILE A 173 -9.20 4.90 31.40
N ASP A 174 -9.62 5.76 32.35
CA ASP A 174 -10.98 5.75 32.89
C ASP A 174 -12.03 6.03 31.78
N TYR A 175 -11.75 7.00 30.90
CA TYR A 175 -12.59 7.29 29.74
C TYR A 175 -12.66 6.10 28.77
N ASN A 176 -11.51 5.55 28.37
CA ASN A 176 -11.43 4.44 27.43
C ASN A 176 -12.18 3.21 27.98
N ASN A 177 -12.01 2.86 29.26
CA ASN A 177 -12.70 1.75 29.89
C ASN A 177 -14.22 1.95 29.98
N ALA A 178 -14.67 3.17 30.26
CA ALA A 178 -16.09 3.50 30.29
C ALA A 178 -16.72 3.37 28.88
N LEU A 179 -16.01 3.81 27.84
CA LEU A 179 -16.45 3.66 26.46
C LEU A 179 -16.39 2.21 25.97
N SER A 180 -15.40 1.41 26.39
CA SER A 180 -15.38 -0.02 26.13
C SER A 180 -16.63 -0.71 26.70
N THR A 181 -16.95 -0.42 27.96
CA THR A 181 -18.14 -0.98 28.63
C THR A 181 -19.43 -0.58 27.91
N LEU A 182 -19.58 0.70 27.57
CA LEU A 182 -20.70 1.19 26.79
C LEU A 182 -20.79 0.48 25.43
N SER A 183 -19.66 0.35 24.72
CA SER A 183 -19.61 -0.24 23.39
C SER A 183 -20.09 -1.69 23.38
N TYR A 184 -19.72 -2.51 24.37
CA TYR A 184 -20.19 -3.88 24.49
C TYR A 184 -21.70 -3.95 24.75
N SER A 185 -22.19 -3.12 25.70
CA SER A 185 -23.64 -3.06 25.98
C SER A 185 -24.46 -2.57 24.78
N PHE A 186 -23.88 -1.68 23.96
CA PHE A 186 -24.53 -1.17 22.76
C PHE A 186 -24.57 -2.22 21.65
N VAL A 187 -23.51 -3.04 21.49
CA VAL A 187 -23.51 -4.17 20.56
C VAL A 187 -24.65 -5.15 20.87
N HIS A 188 -24.94 -5.43 22.15
CA HIS A 188 -26.10 -6.26 22.53
C HIS A 188 -27.45 -5.66 22.11
N LEU A 189 -27.59 -4.33 22.18
CA LEU A 189 -28.79 -3.66 21.68
C LEU A 189 -28.92 -3.74 20.16
N VAL A 190 -27.80 -3.69 19.45
CA VAL A 190 -27.79 -3.87 18.00
C VAL A 190 -28.12 -5.31 17.64
N GLU A 191 -27.59 -6.29 18.36
CA GLU A 191 -27.95 -7.69 18.18
C GLU A 191 -29.47 -7.88 18.30
N GLU A 192 -30.06 -7.38 19.39
CA GLU A 192 -31.52 -7.48 19.61
C GLU A 192 -32.33 -6.71 18.56
N ALA A 193 -31.90 -5.50 18.18
CA ALA A 193 -32.59 -4.68 17.18
C ALA A 193 -32.66 -5.37 15.80
N PHE A 194 -31.67 -6.20 15.47
CA PHE A 194 -31.61 -6.98 14.23
C PHE A 194 -32.05 -8.43 14.40
N ASN A 195 -32.61 -8.81 15.56
CA ASN A 195 -32.97 -10.19 15.93
C ASN A 195 -31.80 -11.19 15.79
N ILE A 196 -30.59 -10.73 16.06
CA ILE A 196 -29.41 -11.56 16.28
C ILE A 196 -29.45 -12.02 17.74
N PRO A 197 -29.14 -13.30 18.04
CA PRO A 197 -29.04 -13.75 19.43
C PRO A 197 -28.07 -12.88 20.24
N ILE A 198 -28.52 -12.38 21.38
CA ILE A 198 -27.69 -11.53 22.24
C ILE A 198 -26.46 -12.32 22.72
N GLY A 199 -25.28 -11.71 22.64
CA GLY A 199 -23.99 -12.30 22.97
C GLY A 199 -23.31 -13.03 21.81
N THR A 200 -23.87 -12.96 20.59
CA THR A 200 -23.25 -13.54 19.38
C THR A 200 -21.83 -13.01 19.16
N PHE A 201 -21.59 -11.73 19.43
CA PHE A 201 -20.28 -11.10 19.24
C PHE A 201 -19.40 -11.04 20.49
N ASP A 202 -19.85 -11.56 21.64
CA ASP A 202 -19.07 -11.51 22.89
C ASP A 202 -17.73 -12.21 22.76
N THR A 203 -17.63 -13.24 21.91
CA THR A 203 -16.37 -13.93 21.61
C THR A 203 -15.27 -13.03 21.05
N PHE A 204 -15.60 -11.87 20.48
CA PHE A 204 -14.63 -10.91 19.95
C PHE A 204 -14.10 -9.96 21.03
N PHE A 205 -14.86 -9.77 22.11
CA PHE A 205 -14.67 -8.66 23.05
C PHE A 205 -14.42 -9.13 24.49
N GLN A 206 -14.84 -10.34 24.84
CA GLN A 206 -14.79 -10.85 26.20
C GLN A 206 -14.30 -12.30 26.22
N SER A 207 -13.63 -12.67 27.31
CA SER A 207 -13.40 -14.08 27.56
C SER A 207 -14.71 -14.75 28.00
N LEU A 208 -15.16 -15.72 27.21
CA LEU A 208 -16.35 -16.52 27.49
C LEU A 208 -16.12 -17.62 28.54
N SER A 209 -14.87 -17.80 29.02
CA SER A 209 -14.52 -18.84 30.00
C SER A 209 -13.72 -18.25 31.16
N PRO A 210 -14.18 -18.39 32.42
CA PRO A 210 -13.40 -18.00 33.60
C PRO A 210 -12.02 -18.68 33.69
N ASP A 211 -11.91 -19.88 33.10
CA ASP A 211 -10.69 -20.70 33.06
C ASP A 211 -9.87 -20.54 31.76
N SER A 212 -10.23 -19.59 30.88
CA SER A 212 -9.46 -19.34 29.66
C SER A 212 -8.05 -18.88 30.05
N SER A 213 -7.03 -19.62 29.63
CA SER A 213 -5.67 -19.11 29.76
C SER A 213 -5.49 -17.88 28.86
N PRO A 214 -4.61 -16.92 29.19
CA PRO A 214 -4.24 -15.81 28.31
C PRO A 214 -3.78 -16.24 26.91
N ALA A 215 -3.47 -17.52 26.70
CA ALA A 215 -3.14 -18.06 25.37
C ALA A 215 -4.37 -18.14 24.43
N THR A 216 -5.59 -18.23 24.97
CA THR A 216 -6.82 -18.52 24.20
C THR A 216 -7.72 -17.31 23.92
N PHE A 217 -7.67 -16.23 24.71
CA PHE A 217 -8.38 -14.99 24.41
C PHE A 217 -7.40 -13.82 24.34
N LEU A 218 -7.36 -13.14 23.19
CA LEU A 218 -6.60 -11.90 23.00
C LEU A 218 -7.57 -10.74 23.03
N GLU A 219 -7.44 -9.90 24.05
CA GLU A 219 -8.24 -8.70 24.19
C GLU A 219 -8.06 -7.78 22.95
N PRO A 220 -9.14 -7.33 22.30
CA PRO A 220 -9.04 -6.41 21.17
C PRO A 220 -8.48 -5.07 21.62
N GLN A 221 -7.69 -4.43 20.75
CA GLN A 221 -7.17 -3.10 21.04
C GLN A 221 -8.14 -2.04 20.49
N HIS A 222 -8.86 -1.36 21.37
CA HIS A 222 -9.64 -0.18 21.00
C HIS A 222 -8.73 1.02 20.87
N ARG A 223 -9.05 1.94 19.97
CA ARG A 223 -8.23 3.13 19.69
C ARG A 223 -9.05 4.39 19.94
N THR A 224 -8.45 5.40 20.52
CA THR A 224 -9.08 6.71 20.73
C THR A 224 -8.17 7.78 20.16
N LYS A 225 -8.73 8.65 19.32
CA LYS A 225 -8.01 9.85 18.88
C LYS A 225 -8.45 11.03 19.71
N LEU A 226 -7.49 11.85 20.15
CA LEU A 226 -7.74 13.18 20.68
C LEU A 226 -7.36 14.15 19.57
N ILE A 227 -8.31 14.92 19.06
CA ILE A 227 -8.12 15.74 17.86
C ILE A 227 -8.40 17.20 18.19
N LYS A 228 -7.54 18.10 17.70
CA LYS A 228 -7.70 19.54 17.71
C LYS A 228 -7.77 20.07 16.29
N TYR A 229 -8.80 20.87 16.04
CA TYR A 229 -8.95 21.66 14.83
C TYR A 229 -8.71 23.13 15.17
N PRO A 230 -7.58 23.72 14.75
CA PRO A 230 -7.31 25.14 14.95
C PRO A 230 -8.30 26.04 14.22
N PRO A 231 -8.53 27.28 14.71
CA PRO A 231 -9.22 28.34 13.97
C PRO A 231 -8.60 28.55 12.59
N THR A 232 -9.43 28.69 11.56
CA THR A 232 -8.97 29.03 10.21
C THR A 232 -9.72 30.22 9.65
N SER A 233 -9.02 31.07 8.89
CA SER A 233 -9.60 32.23 8.21
C SER A 233 -10.25 31.87 6.86
N SER A 234 -10.09 30.63 6.38
CA SER A 234 -10.62 30.17 5.09
C SER A 234 -11.94 29.41 5.25
N LEU A 235 -12.99 29.93 4.61
CA LEU A 235 -14.38 29.45 4.71
C LEU A 235 -14.63 28.05 4.11
N SER A 236 -13.68 27.44 3.41
CA SER A 236 -13.84 26.14 2.72
C SER A 236 -12.64 25.21 2.87
N SER A 237 -12.11 25.08 4.08
CA SER A 237 -10.96 24.20 4.33
C SER A 237 -11.34 22.86 4.97
N GLN A 238 -10.68 21.81 4.49
CA GLN A 238 -10.88 20.43 4.93
C GLN A 238 -10.32 20.25 6.35
N GLY A 239 -11.19 19.93 7.31
CA GLY A 239 -10.75 19.39 8.60
C GLY A 239 -10.39 17.91 8.44
N VAL A 240 -11.31 17.15 7.84
CA VAL A 240 -11.13 15.76 7.40
C VAL A 240 -11.95 15.55 6.13
N GLY A 241 -11.36 14.95 5.11
CA GLY A 241 -12.04 14.68 3.83
C GLY A 241 -13.23 13.72 3.97
N ALA A 242 -14.02 13.57 2.90
CA ALA A 242 -15.12 12.62 2.87
C ALA A 242 -14.61 11.18 3.01
N HIS A 243 -15.12 10.42 3.98
CA HIS A 243 -14.69 9.06 4.23
C HIS A 243 -15.77 8.21 4.92
N LYS A 244 -15.55 6.91 4.95
CA LYS A 244 -16.18 5.97 5.90
C LYS A 244 -15.12 5.52 6.90
N ASP A 245 -15.56 5.11 8.09
CA ASP A 245 -14.66 4.50 9.07
C ASP A 245 -14.20 3.12 8.57
N SER A 246 -12.99 3.04 8.05
CA SER A 246 -12.43 1.80 7.49
C SER A 246 -11.82 0.85 8.52
N SER A 247 -11.56 1.32 9.75
CA SER A 247 -10.80 0.57 10.77
C SER A 247 -11.58 0.19 12.04
N GLY A 248 -12.81 0.68 12.22
CA GLY A 248 -13.61 0.45 13.43
C GLY A 248 -14.75 -0.52 13.18
N TRP A 249 -15.07 -1.35 14.18
CA TRP A 249 -16.36 -2.03 14.24
C TRP A 249 -17.47 -1.00 14.47
N LEU A 250 -17.31 -0.23 15.54
CA LEU A 250 -18.23 0.78 16.04
C LEU A 250 -17.42 2.00 16.50
N THR A 251 -17.94 3.20 16.23
CA THR A 251 -17.32 4.46 16.63
C THR A 251 -18.25 5.21 17.58
N PHE A 252 -17.70 5.73 18.69
CA PHE A 252 -18.34 6.71 19.57
C PHE A 252 -17.55 8.01 19.51
N LEU A 253 -18.15 9.06 18.97
CA LEU A 253 -17.54 10.37 18.82
C LEU A 253 -18.11 11.35 19.83
N TYR A 254 -17.26 11.84 20.73
CA TYR A 254 -17.58 12.97 21.59
C TYR A 254 -17.15 14.29 20.94
N GLN A 255 -18.09 15.22 20.79
CA GLN A 255 -17.84 16.57 20.28
C GLN A 255 -17.68 17.54 21.44
N VAL A 256 -16.50 18.14 21.60
CA VAL A 256 -16.22 19.01 22.76
C VAL A 256 -16.67 20.43 22.47
N GLY A 257 -17.52 20.98 23.35
CA GLY A 257 -18.01 22.35 23.24
C GLY A 257 -19.22 22.47 22.30
N LYS A 258 -19.37 23.62 21.64
CA LYS A 258 -20.52 23.95 20.78
C LYS A 258 -20.16 24.17 19.30
N GLU A 259 -18.87 24.07 18.97
CA GLU A 259 -18.38 24.34 17.62
C GLU A 259 -18.74 23.18 16.68
N GLU A 260 -19.46 23.51 15.60
CA GLU A 260 -19.88 22.56 14.58
C GLU A 260 -18.70 22.15 13.67
N GLY A 261 -18.87 21.07 12.91
CA GLY A 261 -17.90 20.67 11.90
C GLY A 261 -18.18 19.35 11.23
N LEU A 262 -18.79 18.39 11.93
CA LEU A 262 -19.15 17.08 11.38
C LEU A 262 -20.36 17.20 10.45
N GLU A 263 -20.27 16.59 9.26
CA GLU A 263 -21.37 16.46 8.31
C GLU A 263 -21.46 15.02 7.79
N VAL A 264 -22.69 14.53 7.59
CA VAL A 264 -23.01 13.18 7.13
C VAL A 264 -23.80 13.27 5.84
N VAL A 265 -23.45 12.50 4.80
CA VAL A 265 -24.17 12.56 3.53
C VAL A 265 -25.45 11.73 3.58
N ASN A 266 -26.57 12.28 3.12
CA ASN A 266 -27.83 11.54 2.98
C ASN A 266 -27.91 10.76 1.64
N SER A 267 -29.04 10.07 1.40
CA SER A 267 -29.23 9.31 0.14
C SER A 267 -29.32 10.18 -1.11
N ASP A 268 -29.65 11.47 -0.95
CA ASP A 268 -29.79 12.44 -2.03
C ASP A 268 -28.46 13.12 -2.37
N GLY A 269 -27.39 12.81 -1.62
CA GLY A 269 -26.07 13.42 -1.79
C GLY A 269 -25.90 14.75 -1.03
N GLU A 270 -26.86 15.12 -0.18
CA GLU A 270 -26.79 16.34 0.61
C GLU A 270 -26.02 16.12 1.91
N TRP A 271 -25.19 17.09 2.29
CA TRP A 271 -24.43 17.07 3.55
C TRP A 271 -25.29 17.58 4.70
N ILE A 272 -25.61 16.69 5.64
CA ILE A 272 -26.43 16.98 6.83
C ILE A 272 -25.50 17.28 8.01
N PRO A 273 -25.63 18.45 8.67
CA PRO A 273 -24.81 18.79 9.81
C PRO A 273 -25.15 17.93 11.04
N ALA A 274 -24.12 17.59 11.80
CA ALA A 274 -24.23 16.90 13.09
C ALA A 274 -23.72 17.82 14.22
N PRO A 275 -24.51 18.81 14.64
CA PRO A 275 -24.09 19.79 15.66
C PRO A 275 -23.81 19.13 17.03
N PRO A 276 -22.88 19.65 17.84
CA PRO A 276 -22.63 19.10 19.17
C PRO A 276 -23.88 19.15 20.06
N LEU A 277 -24.24 18.01 20.66
CA LEU A 277 -25.26 17.93 21.71
C LEU A 277 -24.58 17.64 23.05
N GLU A 278 -24.99 18.35 24.10
CA GLU A 278 -24.42 18.21 25.44
C GLU A 278 -24.59 16.78 25.98
N ASN A 279 -23.52 16.23 26.57
CA ASN A 279 -23.51 14.89 27.17
C ASN A 279 -24.09 13.80 26.24
N SER A 280 -23.64 13.82 24.98
CA SER A 280 -24.03 12.87 23.94
C SER A 280 -22.82 12.32 23.20
N PHE A 281 -23.01 11.17 22.56
CA PHE A 281 -22.08 10.64 21.56
C PHE A 281 -22.75 10.60 20.19
N VAL A 282 -22.03 10.98 19.15
CA VAL A 282 -22.38 10.57 17.77
C VAL A 282 -21.88 9.15 17.59
N VAL A 283 -22.74 8.25 17.09
CA VAL A 283 -22.44 6.83 16.93
C VAL A 283 -22.62 6.41 15.48
N ASN A 284 -21.65 5.67 14.95
CA ASN A 284 -21.69 5.12 13.61
C ASN A 284 -20.93 3.79 13.53
N PHE A 285 -21.24 3.00 12.50
CA PHE A 285 -20.54 1.74 12.21
C PHE A 285 -19.55 1.92 11.07
N GLY A 286 -18.47 1.15 11.12
CA GLY A 286 -17.45 1.14 10.09
C GLY A 286 -17.74 0.14 8.97
N HIS A 287 -16.84 0.14 7.98
CA HIS A 287 -16.95 -0.66 6.76
C HIS A 287 -17.00 -2.17 7.04
N ALA A 288 -16.26 -2.64 8.05
CA ALA A 288 -16.22 -4.05 8.42
C ALA A 288 -17.60 -4.59 8.84
N PHE A 289 -18.41 -3.79 9.55
CA PHE A 289 -19.76 -4.19 9.96
C PHE A 289 -20.75 -4.14 8.79
N GLU A 290 -20.65 -3.13 7.93
CA GLU A 290 -21.44 -3.04 6.69
C GLU A 290 -21.18 -4.27 5.80
N ALA A 291 -19.92 -4.65 5.62
CA ALA A 291 -19.56 -5.83 4.84
C ALA A 291 -20.03 -7.15 5.49
N ALA A 292 -19.85 -7.31 6.81
CA ALA A 292 -20.30 -8.52 7.53
C ALA A 292 -21.83 -8.69 7.47
N THR A 293 -22.58 -7.61 7.52
CA THR A 293 -24.05 -7.60 7.44
C THR A 293 -24.61 -7.58 6.01
N GLU A 294 -23.74 -7.59 5.00
CA GLU A 294 -24.10 -7.43 3.58
C GLU A 294 -24.96 -6.18 3.30
N GLY A 295 -24.60 -5.09 3.96
CA GLY A 295 -25.24 -3.79 3.84
C GLY A 295 -26.45 -3.58 4.73
N ALA A 296 -26.87 -4.55 5.56
CA ALA A 296 -28.03 -4.33 6.44
C ALA A 296 -27.80 -3.15 7.40
N VAL A 297 -26.58 -2.99 7.92
CA VAL A 297 -26.19 -1.75 8.60
C VAL A 297 -25.32 -0.93 7.68
N ARG A 298 -25.69 0.35 7.51
CA ARG A 298 -25.04 1.25 6.57
C ARG A 298 -23.82 1.91 7.21
N ALA A 299 -22.68 1.91 6.51
CA ALA A 299 -21.56 2.78 6.84
C ALA A 299 -21.67 4.04 5.97
N THR A 300 -22.07 5.15 6.57
CA THR A 300 -22.38 6.38 5.81
C THR A 300 -21.16 7.28 5.69
N VAL A 301 -20.98 7.84 4.49
CA VAL A 301 -19.88 8.77 4.22
C VAL A 301 -20.09 10.05 5.03
N HIS A 302 -19.04 10.51 5.68
CA HIS A 302 -19.03 11.70 6.51
C HIS A 302 -17.73 12.49 6.32
N ARG A 303 -17.73 13.77 6.70
CA ARG A 303 -16.57 14.66 6.62
C ARG A 303 -16.53 15.62 7.80
N VAL A 304 -15.40 16.26 8.01
CA VAL A 304 -15.26 17.33 9.00
C VAL A 304 -14.80 18.61 8.32
N LYS A 305 -15.58 19.68 8.47
CA LYS A 305 -15.18 21.03 8.06
C LYS A 305 -14.25 21.63 9.11
N ALA A 306 -13.24 22.36 8.67
CA ALA A 306 -12.42 23.13 9.57
C ALA A 306 -13.28 24.24 10.24
N PRO A 307 -13.03 24.60 11.50
CA PRO A 307 -13.84 25.57 12.23
C PRO A 307 -13.78 26.96 11.57
N THR A 308 -14.94 27.57 11.32
CA THR A 308 -15.04 28.95 10.82
C THR A 308 -14.86 29.99 11.93
N SER A 309 -14.83 29.57 13.21
CA SER A 309 -14.57 30.45 14.35
C SER A 309 -13.13 30.95 14.30
N THR A 310 -12.95 32.26 14.47
CA THR A 310 -11.64 32.92 14.47
C THR A 310 -10.96 32.94 15.85
N SER A 311 -11.63 32.47 16.91
CA SER A 311 -11.15 32.68 18.29
C SER A 311 -10.89 31.44 19.12
N GLN A 312 -11.52 30.28 18.84
CA GLN A 312 -11.37 29.08 19.67
C GLN A 312 -11.18 27.81 18.83
N PRO A 313 -10.26 26.91 19.24
CA PRO A 313 -10.11 25.61 18.59
C PRO A 313 -11.30 24.70 18.92
N ARG A 314 -11.65 23.83 17.97
CA ARG A 314 -12.61 22.73 18.18
C ARG A 314 -11.85 21.46 18.56
N TYR A 315 -12.38 20.71 19.53
CA TYR A 315 -11.83 19.40 19.88
C TYR A 315 -12.85 18.28 19.66
N SER A 316 -12.35 17.08 19.37
CA SER A 316 -13.17 15.88 19.28
C SER A 316 -12.42 14.65 19.77
N ILE A 317 -13.18 13.71 20.33
CA ILE A 317 -12.65 12.45 20.87
C ILE A 317 -13.42 11.28 20.24
N PRO A 318 -13.03 10.80 19.03
CA PRO A 318 -13.54 9.52 18.53
C PRO A 318 -12.86 8.33 19.22
N PHE A 319 -13.68 7.46 19.80
CA PHE A 319 -13.34 6.13 20.26
C PHE A 319 -13.75 5.11 19.19
N PHE A 320 -12.82 4.26 18.78
CA PHE A 320 -12.98 3.21 17.78
C PHE A 320 -12.88 1.84 18.46
N GLN A 321 -13.99 1.11 18.46
CA GLN A 321 -14.03 -0.26 18.94
C GLN A 321 -13.32 -1.17 17.91
N GLY A 322 -12.11 -1.62 18.25
CA GLY A 322 -11.36 -2.60 17.47
C GLY A 322 -11.90 -4.03 17.58
N LEU A 323 -11.64 -4.84 16.55
CA LEU A 323 -11.74 -6.30 16.57
C LEU A 323 -10.34 -6.92 16.76
N PRO A 324 -10.24 -8.20 17.19
CA PRO A 324 -8.98 -8.92 17.16
C PRO A 324 -8.36 -8.93 15.75
N LEU A 325 -7.04 -8.71 15.66
CA LEU A 325 -6.34 -8.51 14.39
C LEU A 325 -6.21 -9.80 13.57
N ASP A 326 -6.27 -10.96 14.23
CA ASP A 326 -6.22 -12.30 13.64
C ASP A 326 -7.58 -12.81 13.14
N LEU A 327 -8.64 -11.99 13.24
CA LEU A 327 -9.92 -12.30 12.62
C LEU A 327 -9.92 -11.97 11.14
N THR A 328 -10.71 -12.74 10.40
CA THR A 328 -11.04 -12.44 9.01
C THR A 328 -12.47 -11.96 8.85
N LEU A 329 -12.75 -11.18 7.82
CA LEU A 329 -14.11 -10.71 7.51
C LEU A 329 -15.06 -11.89 7.29
N SER A 330 -14.59 -12.96 6.64
CA SER A 330 -15.35 -14.20 6.45
C SER A 330 -15.73 -14.87 7.76
N GLN A 331 -14.82 -14.89 8.74
CA GLN A 331 -15.12 -15.38 10.09
C GLN A 331 -16.19 -14.52 10.74
N VAL A 332 -16.03 -13.20 10.74
CA VAL A 332 -17.03 -12.26 11.31
C VAL A 332 -18.40 -12.44 10.64
N ARG A 333 -18.44 -12.57 9.31
CA ARG A 333 -19.65 -12.82 8.52
C ARG A 333 -20.31 -14.17 8.85
N SER A 334 -19.56 -15.16 9.32
CA SER A 334 -20.13 -16.46 9.71
C SER A 334 -21.00 -16.39 10.97
N TYR A 335 -20.78 -15.40 11.83
CA TYR A 335 -21.61 -15.12 13.00
C TYR A 335 -22.91 -14.37 12.64
N MET A 336 -23.02 -13.83 11.42
CA MET A 336 -24.20 -13.06 10.99
C MET A 336 -25.32 -13.99 10.49
N PRO A 337 -26.53 -13.94 11.10
CA PRO A 337 -27.67 -14.74 10.65
C PRO A 337 -28.10 -14.41 9.20
N GLU A 338 -28.57 -15.42 8.47
CA GLU A 338 -29.08 -15.21 7.09
C GLU A 338 -30.27 -14.25 7.04
N SER A 339 -31.07 -14.19 8.11
CA SER A 339 -32.16 -13.23 8.25
C SER A 339 -31.69 -11.78 8.18
N VAL A 340 -30.47 -11.48 8.63
CA VAL A 340 -29.87 -10.14 8.57
C VAL A 340 -29.24 -9.90 7.21
N ARG A 341 -28.40 -10.83 6.72
CA ARG A 341 -27.69 -10.69 5.44
C ARG A 341 -28.63 -10.53 4.23
N SER A 342 -29.81 -11.14 4.30
CA SER A 342 -30.81 -11.07 3.23
C SER A 342 -31.70 -9.82 3.25
N LEU A 343 -31.62 -8.96 4.29
CA LEU A 343 -32.52 -7.81 4.46
C LEU A 343 -32.53 -6.84 3.27
N ARG A 344 -31.37 -6.60 2.66
CA ARG A 344 -31.26 -5.73 1.47
C ARG A 344 -31.48 -6.46 0.15
N ARG A 345 -31.10 -7.75 0.06
CA ARG A 345 -31.34 -8.59 -1.12
C ARG A 345 -32.82 -8.70 -1.45
N GLY A 346 -33.68 -8.82 -0.43
CA GLY A 346 -35.14 -8.93 -0.59
C GLY A 346 -35.84 -7.66 -1.09
N ARG A 347 -35.18 -6.50 -1.11
CA ARG A 347 -35.77 -5.21 -1.52
C ARG A 347 -35.42 -4.77 -2.95
N GLY A 348 -34.66 -5.57 -3.70
CA GLY A 348 -34.27 -5.23 -5.07
C GLY A 348 -33.29 -4.05 -5.18
N GLU A 349 -32.78 -3.54 -4.06
CA GLU A 349 -31.66 -2.62 -4.02
C GLU A 349 -30.41 -3.39 -4.43
N LYS A 350 -30.00 -3.26 -5.71
CA LYS A 350 -28.65 -3.68 -6.12
C LYS A 350 -27.67 -2.93 -5.22
N GLY A 351 -26.94 -3.66 -4.38
CA GLY A 351 -25.88 -3.09 -3.56
C GLY A 351 -25.00 -2.24 -4.47
N ARG A 352 -24.88 -0.94 -4.16
CA ARG A 352 -23.85 -0.10 -4.77
C ARG A 352 -22.50 -0.82 -4.53
N GLY A 353 -21.67 -0.90 -5.57
CA GLY A 353 -20.64 -1.93 -5.76
C GLY A 353 -19.60 -2.16 -4.66
N GLY A 354 -19.54 -1.32 -3.62
CA GLY A 354 -18.48 -1.35 -2.60
C GLY A 354 -18.47 -2.50 -1.60
N VAL A 355 -19.53 -3.32 -1.50
CA VAL A 355 -19.45 -4.54 -0.66
C VAL A 355 -18.65 -5.65 -1.37
N ALA A 356 -18.57 -5.62 -2.70
CA ALA A 356 -17.96 -6.69 -3.49
C ALA A 356 -16.43 -6.66 -3.47
N SER A 357 -15.79 -5.49 -3.39
CA SER A 357 -14.33 -5.32 -3.34
C SER A 357 -13.74 -5.89 -2.04
N PHE A 358 -14.45 -5.78 -0.92
CA PHE A 358 -14.03 -6.31 0.39
C PHE A 358 -14.27 -7.82 0.59
N LEU A 359 -15.07 -8.45 -0.28
CA LEU A 359 -15.26 -9.91 -0.28
C LEU A 359 -14.20 -10.64 -1.12
N ASP A 360 -13.26 -9.89 -1.71
CA ASP A 360 -12.09 -10.47 -2.35
C ASP A 360 -11.20 -11.13 -1.29
N ALA A 361 -10.81 -12.39 -1.54
CA ALA A 361 -9.95 -13.17 -0.65
C ALA A 361 -8.61 -12.47 -0.35
N ARG A 362 -8.16 -11.56 -1.21
CA ARG A 362 -6.98 -10.71 -0.99
C ARG A 362 -7.09 -9.80 0.24
N TRP A 363 -8.31 -9.47 0.68
CA TRP A 363 -8.62 -8.49 1.72
C TRP A 363 -9.35 -9.07 2.93
N ASP A 364 -9.44 -10.40 3.04
CA ASP A 364 -10.21 -11.05 4.11
C ASP A 364 -9.57 -10.83 5.50
N GLY A 365 -8.25 -10.68 5.58
CA GLY A 365 -7.52 -10.44 6.83
C GLY A 365 -7.69 -9.03 7.40
N LEU A 366 -8.29 -8.92 8.60
CA LEU A 366 -8.52 -7.61 9.22
C LEU A 366 -7.21 -6.97 9.68
N GLY A 367 -6.26 -7.74 10.23
CA GLY A 367 -4.97 -7.24 10.69
C GLY A 367 -4.13 -6.64 9.58
N GLU A 368 -4.02 -7.34 8.45
CA GLU A 368 -3.28 -6.90 7.27
C GLU A 368 -3.90 -5.64 6.67
N SER A 369 -5.22 -5.61 6.54
CA SER A 369 -5.97 -4.45 6.04
C SER A 369 -5.73 -3.22 6.91
N GLN A 370 -5.73 -3.40 8.24
CA GLN A 370 -5.43 -2.33 9.19
C GLN A 370 -3.98 -1.86 9.07
N LEU A 371 -3.02 -2.79 8.96
CA LEU A 371 -1.59 -2.45 8.88
C LEU A 371 -1.29 -1.63 7.63
N ARG A 372 -1.82 -2.06 6.47
CA ARG A 372 -1.69 -1.33 5.21
C ARG A 372 -2.25 0.08 5.32
N LYS A 373 -3.44 0.24 5.92
CA LYS A 373 -4.05 1.56 6.16
C LYS A 373 -3.13 2.45 7.01
N TRP A 374 -2.60 1.93 8.12
CA TRP A 374 -1.74 2.72 9.01
C TRP A 374 -0.44 3.15 8.32
N ILE A 375 0.16 2.28 7.51
CA ILE A 375 1.36 2.60 6.73
C ILE A 375 1.04 3.60 5.62
N ARG A 376 -0.12 3.50 4.98
CA ARG A 376 -0.59 4.47 3.98
C ARG A 376 -0.74 5.87 4.59
N SER A 377 -1.26 5.97 5.81
CA SER A 377 -1.43 7.25 6.52
C SER A 377 -0.15 7.77 7.19
N HIS A 378 0.80 6.88 7.50
CA HIS A 378 2.05 7.18 8.21
C HIS A 378 3.21 6.38 7.63
N GLU A 379 3.59 6.72 6.40
CA GLU A 379 4.61 5.98 5.66
C GLU A 379 5.98 6.06 6.33
N ASP A 380 6.28 7.19 6.95
CA ASP A 380 7.48 7.46 7.74
C ASP A 380 7.66 6.45 8.89
N VAL A 381 6.58 6.13 9.61
CA VAL A 381 6.55 5.09 10.64
C VAL A 381 6.83 3.72 10.01
N GLY A 382 6.16 3.41 8.89
CA GLY A 382 6.35 2.16 8.15
C GLY A 382 7.80 1.96 7.68
N ARG A 383 8.44 3.01 7.17
CA ARG A 383 9.85 3.03 6.75
C ARG A 383 10.78 2.82 7.95
N LYS A 384 10.65 3.63 9.00
CA LYS A 384 11.54 3.58 10.17
C LYS A 384 11.47 2.25 10.91
N CYS A 385 10.30 1.62 10.95
CA CYS A 385 10.10 0.35 11.64
C CYS A 385 10.40 -0.89 10.78
N HIS A 386 10.93 -0.73 9.56
CA HIS A 386 11.18 -1.79 8.57
C HIS A 386 9.92 -2.62 8.23
N LEU A 387 8.74 -2.01 8.33
CA LEU A 387 7.46 -2.67 8.04
C LEU A 387 7.23 -2.79 6.53
N LEU A 388 7.76 -1.87 5.73
CA LEU A 388 7.59 -1.87 4.28
C LEU A 388 8.29 -3.04 3.58
N SER A 389 9.51 -3.41 3.99
CA SER A 389 10.19 -4.59 3.44
C SER A 389 9.46 -5.87 3.80
N GLY A 390 8.98 -5.98 5.04
CA GLY A 390 8.19 -7.12 5.49
C GLY A 390 6.86 -7.28 4.72
N ILE A 391 6.13 -6.19 4.47
CA ILE A 391 4.88 -6.24 3.69
C ILE A 391 5.17 -6.57 2.23
N LYS A 392 6.23 -6.00 1.64
CA LYS A 392 6.67 -6.37 0.29
C LYS A 392 6.90 -7.89 0.20
N MET A 393 7.53 -8.49 1.22
CA MET A 393 7.69 -9.94 1.31
C MET A 393 6.36 -10.69 1.50
N GLU A 394 5.43 -10.23 2.33
CA GLU A 394 4.12 -10.87 2.49
C GLU A 394 3.29 -10.83 1.20
N VAL A 395 3.24 -9.66 0.52
CA VAL A 395 2.58 -9.49 -0.78
C VAL A 395 3.21 -10.39 -1.84
N HIS A 396 4.54 -10.42 -1.88
CA HIS A 396 5.31 -11.32 -2.73
C HIS A 396 4.90 -12.78 -2.50
N ASN A 397 4.94 -13.25 -1.25
CA ASN A 397 4.58 -14.62 -0.89
C ASN A 397 3.14 -14.97 -1.30
N GLY A 398 2.19 -14.06 -1.12
CA GLY A 398 0.81 -14.24 -1.56
C GLY A 398 0.69 -14.38 -3.09
N ALA A 399 1.39 -13.54 -3.85
CA ALA A 399 1.41 -13.63 -5.31
C ALA A 399 2.08 -14.93 -5.79
N VAL A 400 3.19 -15.34 -5.18
CA VAL A 400 3.88 -16.61 -5.48
C VAL A 400 2.99 -17.80 -5.17
N ALA A 401 2.26 -17.80 -4.05
CA ALA A 401 1.33 -18.86 -3.70
C ALA A 401 0.22 -19.03 -4.75
N MET A 402 -0.31 -17.92 -5.29
CA MET A 402 -1.31 -17.94 -6.36
C MET A 402 -0.74 -18.50 -7.68
N ILE A 403 0.49 -18.12 -8.04
CA ILE A 403 1.19 -18.64 -9.22
C ILE A 403 1.43 -20.15 -9.04
N ALA A 404 1.96 -20.57 -7.89
CA ALA A 404 2.23 -21.97 -7.56
C ALA A 404 0.96 -22.83 -7.59
N ALA A 405 -0.15 -22.34 -7.03
CA ALA A 405 -1.44 -23.01 -7.06
C ALA A 405 -1.95 -23.17 -8.50
N THR A 406 -1.81 -22.13 -9.33
CA THR A 406 -2.21 -22.18 -10.75
C THR A 406 -1.36 -23.21 -11.51
N VAL A 407 -0.04 -23.20 -11.32
CA VAL A 407 0.87 -24.19 -11.94
C VAL A 407 0.54 -25.62 -11.50
N ARG A 408 0.26 -25.84 -10.21
CA ARG A 408 -0.17 -27.15 -9.69
C ARG A 408 -1.42 -27.67 -10.41
N GLN A 409 -2.41 -26.81 -10.65
CA GLN A 409 -3.62 -27.20 -11.39
C GLN A 409 -3.32 -27.65 -12.83
N TYR A 410 -2.34 -27.04 -13.50
CA TYR A 410 -1.90 -27.49 -14.84
C TYR A 410 -1.15 -28.82 -14.78
N TYR A 411 -0.28 -28.97 -13.77
CA TYR A 411 0.47 -30.20 -13.53
C TYR A 411 -0.44 -31.41 -13.31
N ASP A 412 -1.44 -31.27 -12.44
CA ASP A 412 -2.39 -32.34 -12.11
C ASP A 412 -3.21 -32.79 -13.33
N ARG A 413 -3.51 -31.83 -14.24
CA ARG A 413 -4.21 -32.08 -15.51
C ARG A 413 -3.30 -32.52 -16.65
N ARG A 414 -1.97 -32.49 -16.45
CA ARG A 414 -0.94 -32.75 -17.47
C ARG A 414 -1.10 -31.87 -18.71
N GLU A 415 -1.52 -30.63 -18.50
CA GLU A 415 -1.73 -29.65 -19.55
C GLU A 415 -0.51 -28.71 -19.67
N PRO A 416 -0.01 -28.41 -20.89
CA PRO A 416 1.00 -27.39 -21.06
C PRO A 416 0.41 -26.01 -20.76
N PHE A 417 1.22 -25.13 -20.16
CA PHE A 417 0.85 -23.74 -19.88
C PHE A 417 1.86 -22.78 -20.50
N ARG A 418 1.46 -21.50 -20.58
CA ARG A 418 2.34 -20.38 -20.90
C ARG A 418 2.45 -19.47 -19.68
N ILE A 419 3.40 -18.55 -19.68
CA ILE A 419 3.53 -17.55 -18.62
C ILE A 419 3.14 -16.22 -19.22
N PHE A 420 2.27 -15.49 -18.52
CA PHE A 420 1.98 -14.10 -18.86
C PHE A 420 2.89 -13.21 -18.03
N HIS A 421 3.74 -12.43 -18.71
CA HIS A 421 4.53 -11.36 -18.12
C HIS A 421 4.09 -10.04 -18.77
N ARG A 422 3.80 -9.02 -17.96
CA ARG A 422 3.22 -7.73 -18.42
C ARG A 422 4.18 -6.95 -19.32
N SER A 423 5.49 -7.07 -19.09
CA SER A 423 6.54 -6.36 -19.82
C SER A 423 7.10 -7.22 -20.95
N THR A 424 6.82 -6.87 -22.21
CA THR A 424 7.43 -7.50 -23.38
C THR A 424 7.85 -6.45 -24.39
N ASN A 425 9.08 -6.57 -24.91
CA ASN A 425 9.55 -5.78 -26.06
C ASN A 425 9.17 -6.47 -27.39
N SER A 426 8.38 -7.53 -27.34
CA SER A 426 7.88 -8.23 -28.53
C SER A 426 6.86 -7.37 -29.27
N THR A 427 7.10 -7.13 -30.55
CA THR A 427 6.15 -6.48 -31.48
C THR A 427 5.01 -7.41 -31.92
N ARG A 428 5.04 -8.70 -31.53
CA ARG A 428 3.99 -9.68 -31.86
C ARG A 428 2.77 -9.51 -30.96
N SER A 429 1.59 -9.39 -31.57
CA SER A 429 0.31 -9.38 -30.87
C SER A 429 0.00 -10.76 -30.27
N SER A 430 -0.35 -10.78 -28.98
CA SER A 430 -0.75 -12.00 -28.26
C SER A 430 -2.27 -12.07 -28.17
N ALA A 431 -2.87 -13.13 -28.75
CA ALA A 431 -4.33 -13.32 -28.82
C ALA A 431 -4.85 -14.37 -27.81
N TYR A 432 -4.25 -14.48 -26.62
CA TYR A 432 -4.61 -15.52 -25.65
C TYR A 432 -5.51 -14.99 -24.51
N PRO A 433 -6.53 -15.77 -24.07
CA PRO A 433 -7.36 -15.40 -22.92
C PRO A 433 -6.53 -15.35 -21.63
N GLN A 434 -6.55 -14.22 -20.92
CA GLN A 434 -5.74 -13.98 -19.70
C GLN A 434 -6.20 -14.78 -18.46
N GLU A 435 -7.44 -15.24 -18.42
CA GLU A 435 -8.11 -15.71 -17.20
C GLU A 435 -7.61 -17.07 -16.64
N ARG A 436 -6.64 -17.74 -17.28
CA ARG A 436 -6.10 -19.04 -16.81
C ARG A 436 -4.58 -19.17 -16.86
N ILE A 437 -3.84 -18.13 -17.21
CA ILE A 437 -2.39 -18.25 -17.42
C ILE A 437 -1.66 -17.83 -16.14
N PRO A 438 -0.67 -18.60 -15.63
CA PRO A 438 0.22 -18.13 -14.58
C PRO A 438 0.76 -16.73 -14.90
N ASN A 439 0.42 -15.76 -14.06
CA ASN A 439 0.68 -14.33 -14.29
C ASN A 439 1.75 -13.83 -13.33
N THR A 440 2.93 -13.51 -13.86
CA THR A 440 4.03 -12.92 -13.08
C THR A 440 4.03 -11.39 -13.14
N GLY A 441 3.11 -10.77 -13.87
CA GLY A 441 3.00 -9.33 -14.03
C GLY A 441 2.95 -8.53 -12.71
N PRO A 442 2.29 -9.01 -11.64
CA PRO A 442 2.32 -8.34 -10.33
C PRO A 442 3.67 -8.38 -9.61
N LEU A 443 4.60 -9.26 -10.01
CA LEU A 443 5.92 -9.40 -9.39
C LEU A 443 6.90 -8.35 -9.95
N SER A 444 6.66 -7.08 -9.64
CA SER A 444 7.35 -5.91 -10.20
C SER A 444 8.07 -5.01 -9.17
N HIS A 445 8.43 -5.54 -8.01
CA HIS A 445 8.97 -4.78 -6.89
C HIS A 445 10.44 -5.10 -6.55
N ILE A 446 11.13 -4.10 -6.01
CA ILE A 446 12.39 -4.28 -5.30
C ILE A 446 12.03 -4.41 -3.82
N LEU A 447 12.21 -5.60 -3.27
CA LEU A 447 11.76 -6.00 -1.94
C LEU A 447 12.68 -5.43 -0.85
N GLU A 448 13.99 -5.48 -1.08
CA GLU A 448 15.01 -4.98 -0.16
C GLU A 448 16.26 -4.53 -0.92
N VAL A 449 16.94 -3.49 -0.42
CA VAL A 449 18.32 -3.15 -0.78
C VAL A 449 19.15 -3.14 0.50
N ASN A 450 20.07 -4.10 0.64
CA ASN A 450 20.89 -4.26 1.82
C ASN A 450 22.27 -3.63 1.61
N THR A 451 22.51 -2.48 2.23
CA THR A 451 23.78 -1.75 2.09
C THR A 451 24.95 -2.42 2.77
N LYS A 452 24.72 -3.26 3.78
CA LYS A 452 25.77 -3.98 4.52
C LYS A 452 26.31 -5.15 3.71
N THR A 453 25.43 -5.98 3.16
CA THR A 453 25.81 -7.15 2.34
C THR A 453 25.98 -6.78 0.86
N ARG A 454 25.59 -5.55 0.48
CA ARG A 454 25.55 -5.03 -0.90
C ARG A 454 24.73 -5.94 -1.80
N THR A 455 23.51 -6.27 -1.38
CA THR A 455 22.60 -7.12 -2.15
C THR A 455 21.27 -6.41 -2.37
N ALA A 456 20.57 -6.79 -3.43
CA ALA A 456 19.19 -6.42 -3.65
C ALA A 456 18.33 -7.66 -3.81
N LEU A 457 17.17 -7.64 -3.16
CA LEU A 457 16.11 -8.60 -3.32
C LEU A 457 15.13 -8.04 -4.36
N VAL A 458 15.04 -8.67 -5.55
CA VAL A 458 14.32 -8.10 -6.71
C VAL A 458 13.39 -9.11 -7.38
N GLU A 459 12.15 -8.70 -7.65
CA GLU A 459 11.18 -9.47 -8.42
C GLU A 459 11.48 -9.46 -9.93
N PRO A 460 11.07 -10.51 -10.68
CA PRO A 460 11.52 -10.78 -12.05
C PRO A 460 11.06 -9.74 -13.07
N THR A 461 9.96 -9.01 -12.85
CA THR A 461 9.44 -8.07 -13.85
C THR A 461 9.96 -6.64 -13.68
N VAL A 462 10.78 -6.38 -12.66
CA VAL A 462 11.45 -5.09 -12.45
C VAL A 462 12.37 -4.78 -13.64
N PRO A 463 12.14 -3.68 -14.39
CA PRO A 463 13.01 -3.25 -15.48
C PRO A 463 14.32 -2.65 -14.97
N MET A 464 15.36 -2.63 -15.82
CA MET A 464 16.70 -2.19 -15.43
C MET A 464 16.79 -0.73 -15.02
N ASP A 465 16.03 0.15 -15.66
CA ASP A 465 15.98 1.57 -15.29
C ASP A 465 15.51 1.77 -13.84
N ARG A 466 14.44 1.08 -13.43
CA ARG A 466 13.91 1.11 -12.06
C ARG A 466 14.85 0.47 -11.06
N LEU A 467 15.53 -0.61 -11.45
CA LEU A 467 16.57 -1.20 -10.60
C LEU A 467 17.69 -0.20 -10.32
N LEU A 468 18.24 0.45 -11.37
CA LEU A 468 19.30 1.43 -11.24
C LEU A 468 18.87 2.65 -10.43
N GLU A 469 17.72 3.23 -10.77
CA GLU A 469 17.16 4.40 -10.08
C GLU A 469 17.04 4.12 -8.57
N THR A 470 16.67 2.90 -8.20
CA THR A 470 16.50 2.51 -6.80
C THR A 470 17.84 2.25 -6.12
N THR A 471 18.72 1.42 -6.70
CA THR A 471 19.99 1.07 -6.04
C THR A 471 20.93 2.26 -5.92
N MET A 472 20.92 3.18 -6.88
CA MET A 472 21.78 4.37 -6.86
C MET A 472 21.49 5.30 -5.69
N LYS A 473 20.24 5.34 -5.20
CA LYS A 473 19.86 6.07 -3.98
C LYS A 473 20.63 5.60 -2.74
N TYR A 474 21.08 4.35 -2.75
CA TYR A 474 21.88 3.74 -1.69
C TYR A 474 23.38 3.79 -1.98
N GLY A 475 23.81 4.51 -3.02
CA GLY A 475 25.20 4.54 -3.47
C GLY A 475 25.66 3.22 -4.09
N LEU A 476 24.72 2.41 -4.61
CA LEU A 476 24.99 1.08 -5.15
C LEU A 476 24.47 0.91 -6.58
N VAL A 477 25.08 0.02 -7.36
CA VAL A 477 24.63 -0.36 -8.71
C VAL A 477 24.80 -1.86 -8.95
N PRO A 478 24.01 -2.49 -9.84
CA PRO A 478 24.29 -3.84 -10.33
C PRO A 478 25.65 -3.91 -11.02
N ALA A 479 26.37 -5.01 -10.86
CA ALA A 479 27.67 -5.19 -11.51
C ALA A 479 27.57 -5.33 -13.04
N VAL A 480 26.45 -5.86 -13.53
CA VAL A 480 26.13 -5.96 -14.95
C VAL A 480 24.78 -5.28 -15.18
N VAL A 481 24.78 -4.26 -16.03
CA VAL A 481 23.62 -3.44 -16.38
C VAL A 481 23.41 -3.60 -17.87
N ARG A 482 22.21 -3.97 -18.31
CA ARG A 482 21.92 -4.26 -19.72
C ARG A 482 21.50 -2.97 -20.44
N GLU A 483 21.90 -2.81 -21.70
CA GLU A 483 21.71 -1.55 -22.44
C GLU A 483 20.25 -1.10 -22.51
N PHE A 484 19.31 -2.01 -22.78
CA PHE A 484 17.90 -1.64 -22.93
C PHE A 484 17.21 -1.44 -21.57
N PRO A 485 16.66 -0.23 -21.29
CA PRO A 485 16.01 0.09 -20.01
C PRO A 485 14.90 -0.89 -19.62
N GLY A 486 14.12 -1.35 -20.61
CA GLY A 486 12.96 -2.22 -20.40
C GLY A 486 13.29 -3.69 -20.17
N ILE A 487 14.56 -4.13 -20.23
CA ILE A 487 14.89 -5.54 -19.93
C ILE A 487 14.70 -5.77 -18.43
N THR A 488 13.88 -6.76 -18.08
CA THR A 488 13.57 -7.08 -16.69
C THR A 488 14.59 -7.98 -16.03
N VAL A 489 14.79 -7.89 -14.71
CA VAL A 489 15.74 -8.71 -13.94
C VAL A 489 15.59 -10.20 -14.25
N GLY A 490 14.36 -10.73 -14.19
CA GLY A 490 14.07 -12.12 -14.51
C GLY A 490 14.42 -12.48 -15.95
N GLY A 491 14.15 -11.59 -16.90
CA GLY A 491 14.46 -11.79 -18.32
C GLY A 491 15.95 -11.96 -18.61
N GLY A 492 16.84 -11.29 -17.87
CA GLY A 492 18.29 -11.44 -18.09
C GLY A 492 18.96 -12.51 -17.26
N TYR A 493 18.33 -12.95 -16.18
CA TYR A 493 18.71 -14.21 -15.57
C TYR A 493 18.34 -15.37 -16.51
N ALA A 494 17.08 -15.43 -16.94
CA ALA A 494 16.58 -16.49 -17.82
C ALA A 494 17.23 -16.48 -19.20
N GLY A 495 17.68 -15.32 -19.68
CA GLY A 495 18.36 -15.14 -20.97
C GLY A 495 19.88 -14.98 -20.89
N THR A 496 20.50 -15.06 -19.72
CA THR A 496 21.95 -14.90 -19.51
C THR A 496 22.51 -13.66 -20.22
N SER A 497 21.93 -12.50 -19.93
CA SER A 497 22.31 -11.25 -20.61
C SER A 497 23.73 -10.79 -20.26
N GLY A 498 24.41 -10.13 -21.19
CA GLY A 498 25.69 -9.45 -20.96
C GLY A 498 25.67 -8.02 -21.45
N GLU A 499 26.66 -7.24 -21.03
CA GLU A 499 26.89 -5.85 -21.50
C GLU A 499 28.36 -5.44 -21.35
N SER A 500 28.68 -4.15 -21.51
CA SER A 500 30.03 -3.58 -21.51
C SER A 500 30.90 -3.89 -20.28
N SER A 501 30.31 -4.23 -19.12
CA SER A 501 31.06 -4.65 -17.91
C SER A 501 31.21 -6.18 -17.77
N SER A 502 30.57 -6.96 -18.65
CA SER A 502 30.52 -8.42 -18.55
C SER A 502 31.86 -9.11 -18.77
N PHE A 503 32.82 -8.47 -19.44
CA PHE A 503 34.17 -9.02 -19.54
C PHE A 503 34.85 -9.15 -18.16
N LYS A 504 34.44 -8.33 -17.19
CA LYS A 504 34.98 -8.29 -15.82
C LYS A 504 34.12 -9.10 -14.84
N HIS A 505 32.80 -9.00 -14.96
CA HIS A 505 31.86 -9.56 -14.00
C HIS A 505 31.16 -10.84 -14.48
N GLY A 506 31.39 -11.26 -15.73
CA GLY A 506 30.63 -12.30 -16.39
C GLY A 506 29.26 -11.81 -16.89
N PHE A 507 28.42 -12.75 -17.32
CA PHE A 507 27.03 -12.46 -17.64
C PHE A 507 26.21 -12.16 -16.37
N PHE A 508 25.02 -11.59 -16.55
CA PHE A 508 24.15 -11.13 -15.47
C PHE A 508 23.83 -12.24 -14.44
N ASP A 509 23.68 -13.49 -14.88
CA ASP A 509 23.50 -14.67 -14.01
C ASP A 509 24.67 -14.89 -13.05
N ARG A 510 25.89 -14.48 -13.40
CA ARG A 510 27.08 -14.59 -12.54
C ARG A 510 27.07 -13.59 -11.38
N THR A 511 26.21 -12.59 -11.45
CA THR A 511 26.04 -11.58 -10.40
C THR A 511 24.93 -11.93 -9.41
N ILE A 512 24.23 -13.05 -9.63
CA ILE A 512 23.11 -13.50 -8.81
C ILE A 512 23.60 -14.47 -7.75
N LYS A 513 23.11 -14.31 -6.51
CA LYS A 513 23.43 -15.17 -5.37
C LYS A 513 22.44 -16.31 -5.20
N SER A 514 21.16 -16.02 -5.37
CA SER A 514 20.08 -16.99 -5.23
C SER A 514 18.88 -16.58 -6.09
N VAL A 515 18.06 -17.57 -6.43
CA VAL A 515 16.83 -17.39 -7.21
C VAL A 515 15.73 -18.23 -6.58
N GLU A 516 14.56 -17.63 -6.40
CA GLU A 516 13.32 -18.35 -6.08
C GLU A 516 12.58 -18.69 -7.38
N MET A 517 12.05 -19.91 -7.44
CA MET A 517 11.35 -20.41 -8.61
C MET A 517 10.13 -21.25 -8.24
N VAL A 518 9.08 -21.16 -9.06
CA VAL A 518 7.98 -22.13 -9.10
C VAL A 518 8.29 -23.17 -10.17
N LEU A 519 8.47 -24.42 -9.75
CA LEU A 519 8.74 -25.55 -10.65
C LEU A 519 7.46 -25.98 -11.39
N ALA A 520 7.61 -26.80 -12.44
CA ALA A 520 6.50 -27.29 -13.25
C ALA A 520 5.45 -28.10 -12.48
N ASN A 521 5.80 -28.63 -11.31
CA ASN A 521 4.85 -29.28 -10.40
C ASN A 521 4.09 -28.30 -9.51
N GLY A 522 4.47 -27.02 -9.42
CA GLY A 522 3.91 -26.04 -8.49
C GLY A 522 4.59 -26.01 -7.12
N GLU A 523 5.78 -26.63 -6.98
CA GLU A 523 6.64 -26.47 -5.81
C GLU A 523 7.41 -25.14 -5.91
N VAL A 524 7.42 -24.37 -4.82
CA VAL A 524 8.25 -23.17 -4.68
C VAL A 524 9.59 -23.59 -4.10
N VAL A 525 10.69 -23.25 -4.77
CA VAL A 525 12.03 -23.63 -4.36
C VAL A 525 12.98 -22.44 -4.44
N THR A 526 13.98 -22.42 -3.57
CA THR A 526 15.12 -21.52 -3.68
C THR A 526 16.32 -22.31 -4.22
N ALA A 527 17.03 -21.74 -5.18
CA ALA A 527 18.24 -22.30 -5.77
C ALA A 527 19.39 -21.30 -5.67
N SER A 528 20.59 -21.79 -5.37
CA SER A 528 21.82 -21.02 -5.23
C SER A 528 23.02 -21.89 -5.65
N PRO A 529 24.24 -21.34 -5.73
CA PRO A 529 25.44 -22.14 -5.99
C PRO A 529 25.68 -23.28 -4.98
N THR A 530 25.09 -23.20 -3.78
CA THR A 530 25.25 -24.19 -2.71
C THR A 530 24.01 -25.02 -2.43
N GLU A 531 22.84 -24.61 -2.93
CA GLU A 531 21.55 -25.28 -2.74
C GLU A 531 20.88 -25.47 -4.10
N ARG A 532 20.64 -26.71 -4.54
CA ARG A 532 20.10 -27.01 -5.89
C ARG A 532 20.92 -26.35 -7.01
N ALA A 533 22.25 -26.50 -6.94
CA ALA A 533 23.20 -25.84 -7.84
C ALA A 533 23.01 -26.20 -9.31
N ASP A 534 22.58 -27.43 -9.60
CA ASP A 534 22.23 -27.91 -10.93
C ASP A 534 21.05 -27.13 -11.52
N LEU A 535 20.00 -26.92 -10.73
CA LEU A 535 18.87 -26.07 -11.10
C LEU A 535 19.30 -24.60 -11.25
N PHE A 536 20.08 -24.08 -10.29
CA PHE A 536 20.53 -22.68 -10.31
C PHE A 536 21.34 -22.33 -11.57
N HIS A 537 22.28 -23.20 -11.95
CA HIS A 537 23.09 -22.98 -13.15
C HIS A 537 22.37 -23.38 -14.43
N GLY A 538 21.51 -24.39 -14.39
CA GLY A 538 20.74 -24.85 -15.55
C GLY A 538 19.59 -23.92 -15.92
N ALA A 539 18.97 -23.24 -14.94
CA ALA A 539 17.87 -22.31 -15.17
C ALA A 539 18.34 -21.00 -15.82
N ALA A 540 19.57 -20.57 -15.54
CA ALA A 540 20.22 -19.48 -16.26
C ALA A 540 20.35 -19.85 -17.74
N GLY A 541 19.77 -19.04 -18.64
CA GLY A 541 19.78 -19.30 -20.08
C GLY A 541 18.72 -20.31 -20.57
N ALA A 542 17.91 -20.90 -19.68
CA ALA A 542 16.86 -21.83 -20.06
C ALA A 542 15.54 -21.15 -20.51
N LEU A 543 15.51 -19.81 -20.56
CA LEU A 543 14.36 -19.03 -21.02
C LEU A 543 13.05 -19.39 -20.28
N GLY A 544 13.14 -19.72 -18.98
CA GLY A 544 12.00 -20.09 -18.14
C GLY A 544 11.50 -21.53 -18.30
N THR A 545 12.21 -22.39 -19.05
CA THR A 545 11.80 -23.78 -19.31
C THR A 545 11.85 -24.67 -18.06
N LEU A 546 12.81 -24.42 -17.15
CA LEU A 546 13.00 -25.23 -15.94
C LEU A 546 12.17 -24.76 -14.74
N GLY A 547 11.52 -23.59 -14.85
CA GLY A 547 10.65 -23.04 -13.81
C GLY A 547 10.41 -21.55 -14.01
N ILE A 548 9.40 -21.04 -13.31
CA ILE A 548 9.04 -19.63 -13.29
C ILE A 548 9.87 -18.94 -12.22
N THR A 549 10.83 -18.09 -12.60
CA THR A 549 11.52 -17.23 -11.63
C THR A 549 10.53 -16.27 -10.99
N THR A 550 10.45 -16.28 -9.67
CA THR A 550 9.58 -15.39 -8.88
C THR A 550 10.38 -14.32 -8.17
N PHE A 551 11.66 -14.57 -7.91
CA PHE A 551 12.50 -13.64 -7.18
C PHE A 551 14.01 -13.90 -7.40
N VAL A 552 14.84 -12.86 -7.30
CA VAL A 552 16.30 -12.91 -7.49
C VAL A 552 17.02 -12.09 -6.41
N GLU A 553 18.02 -12.70 -5.77
CA GLU A 553 18.98 -11.98 -4.93
C GLU A 553 20.22 -11.59 -5.78
N LEU A 554 20.40 -10.31 -6.01
CA LEU A 554 21.44 -9.75 -6.86
C LEU A 554 22.57 -9.12 -6.03
N GLN A 555 23.83 -9.37 -6.42
CA GLN A 555 24.99 -8.67 -5.88
C GLN A 555 25.13 -7.26 -6.49
N LEU A 556 25.29 -6.27 -5.62
CA LEU A 556 25.54 -4.87 -5.96
C LEU A 556 27.01 -4.50 -5.72
N MET A 557 27.44 -3.41 -6.35
CA MET A 557 28.73 -2.76 -6.15
C MET A 557 28.54 -1.27 -5.84
N GLU A 558 29.56 -0.66 -5.25
CA GLU A 558 29.55 0.79 -4.98
C GLU A 558 29.53 1.58 -6.28
N VAL A 559 28.72 2.63 -6.31
CA VAL A 559 28.64 3.54 -7.45
C VAL A 559 29.82 4.52 -7.43
N LYS A 560 30.49 4.66 -8.57
CA LYS A 560 31.43 5.78 -8.79
C LYS A 560 30.65 6.98 -9.32
N ILE A 561 30.94 8.16 -8.78
CA ILE A 561 30.27 9.42 -9.16
C ILE A 561 30.66 9.86 -10.58
N PHE A 562 31.84 9.44 -11.04
CA PHE A 562 32.38 9.77 -12.36
C PHE A 562 32.93 8.53 -13.05
N VAL A 563 32.82 8.54 -14.39
CA VAL A 563 33.43 7.58 -15.29
C VAL A 563 34.24 8.38 -16.32
N GLU A 564 35.48 7.98 -16.59
CA GLU A 564 36.29 8.54 -17.66
C GLU A 564 36.15 7.69 -18.92
N THR A 565 35.55 8.24 -19.97
CA THR A 565 35.40 7.57 -21.26
C THR A 565 36.47 8.02 -22.25
N THR A 566 37.20 7.05 -22.82
CA THR A 566 38.19 7.24 -23.88
C THR A 566 37.73 6.53 -25.15
N TYR A 567 37.90 7.20 -26.29
CA TYR A 567 37.50 6.69 -27.59
C TYR A 567 38.72 6.34 -28.43
N HIS A 568 38.69 5.14 -29.00
CA HIS A 568 39.76 4.55 -29.80
C HIS A 568 39.22 4.21 -31.19
N PRO A 569 39.44 5.09 -32.18
CA PRO A 569 39.06 4.79 -33.56
C PRO A 569 39.93 3.65 -34.09
N VAL A 570 39.33 2.73 -34.83
CA VAL A 570 40.00 1.61 -35.49
C VAL A 570 39.51 1.51 -36.94
N THR A 571 40.38 1.03 -37.82
CA THR A 571 40.13 1.08 -39.27
C THR A 571 39.78 -0.27 -39.88
N SER A 572 39.80 -1.34 -39.07
CA SER A 572 39.45 -2.70 -39.50
C SER A 572 38.88 -3.52 -38.36
N VAL A 573 38.15 -4.59 -38.70
CA VAL A 573 37.65 -5.57 -37.71
C VAL A 573 38.80 -6.26 -36.97
N ALA A 574 39.92 -6.54 -37.64
CA ALA A 574 41.09 -7.15 -37.01
C ALA A 574 41.69 -6.23 -35.94
N GLU A 575 41.83 -4.94 -36.24
CA GLU A 575 42.29 -3.92 -35.29
C GLU A 575 41.29 -3.76 -34.14
N ALA A 576 39.98 -3.80 -34.42
CA ALA A 576 38.95 -3.75 -33.39
C ALA A 576 39.04 -4.94 -32.42
N ILE A 577 39.19 -6.16 -32.95
CA ILE A 577 39.36 -7.38 -32.14
C ILE A 577 40.60 -7.28 -31.27
N GLN A 578 41.73 -6.87 -31.84
CA GLN A 578 42.99 -6.72 -31.10
C GLN A 578 42.84 -5.69 -29.97
N LYS A 579 42.27 -4.52 -30.27
CA LYS A 579 42.11 -3.44 -29.29
C LYS A 579 41.16 -3.83 -28.16
N ARG A 580 40.08 -4.55 -28.47
CA ARG A 580 39.17 -5.12 -27.46
C ARG A 580 39.90 -6.16 -26.59
N GLN A 581 40.73 -7.01 -27.17
CA GLN A 581 41.52 -8.00 -26.39
C GLN A 581 42.50 -7.30 -25.44
N GLU A 582 43.21 -6.26 -25.91
CA GLU A 582 44.08 -5.42 -25.07
C GLU A 582 43.30 -4.77 -23.92
N ALA A 583 42.12 -4.21 -24.23
CA ALA A 583 41.26 -3.53 -23.27
C ALA A 583 40.76 -4.47 -22.17
N THR A 584 40.15 -5.59 -22.59
CA THR A 584 39.54 -6.58 -21.69
C THR A 584 40.56 -7.35 -20.86
N ALA A 585 41.82 -7.45 -21.32
CA ALA A 585 42.93 -7.99 -20.53
C ALA A 585 43.42 -7.03 -19.43
N SER A 586 43.11 -5.75 -19.52
CA SER A 586 43.52 -4.75 -18.53
C SER A 586 42.48 -4.61 -17.41
N HIS A 587 42.94 -4.62 -16.16
CA HIS A 587 42.07 -4.45 -14.99
C HIS A 587 41.67 -3.00 -14.71
N ILE A 588 42.22 -2.05 -15.46
CA ILE A 588 41.98 -0.61 -15.24
C ILE A 588 40.63 -0.17 -15.80
N TYR A 589 40.09 -0.86 -16.80
CA TYR A 589 38.81 -0.53 -17.40
C TYR A 589 37.67 -1.20 -16.63
N ASP A 590 36.58 -0.46 -16.44
CA ASP A 590 35.35 -0.98 -15.86
C ASP A 590 34.32 -1.33 -16.94
N TYR A 591 34.38 -0.66 -18.09
CA TYR A 591 33.48 -0.88 -19.23
C TYR A 591 34.26 -0.86 -20.55
N VAL A 592 33.94 -1.80 -21.44
CA VAL A 592 34.49 -1.87 -22.80
C VAL A 592 33.33 -2.12 -23.76
N ASP A 593 33.18 -1.23 -24.74
CA ASP A 593 32.13 -1.27 -25.75
C ASP A 593 32.71 -0.94 -27.14
N GLY A 594 31.99 -1.29 -28.20
CA GLY A 594 32.44 -1.04 -29.57
C GLY A 594 31.30 -1.00 -30.58
N ILE A 595 31.42 -0.07 -31.52
CA ILE A 595 30.44 0.12 -32.59
C ILE A 595 31.17 -0.04 -33.94
N LEU A 596 30.62 -0.90 -34.80
CA LEU A 596 31.15 -1.16 -36.14
C LEU A 596 30.17 -0.65 -37.19
N PHE A 597 30.66 0.10 -38.18
CA PHE A 597 29.86 0.59 -39.29
C PHE A 597 30.22 -0.14 -40.58
N SER A 598 29.22 -0.53 -41.38
CA SER A 598 29.45 -1.02 -42.74
C SER A 598 29.73 0.13 -43.70
N ASN A 599 30.58 -0.11 -44.71
CA ASN A 599 30.83 0.83 -45.81
C ASN A 599 29.71 0.85 -46.86
N LYS A 600 28.78 -0.13 -46.85
CA LYS A 600 27.67 -0.18 -47.80
C LYS A 600 26.44 0.53 -47.22
N GLU A 601 26.16 1.71 -47.75
CA GLU A 601 24.87 2.39 -47.59
C GLU A 601 23.80 1.58 -48.35
N ASP A 602 22.94 0.87 -47.64
CA ASP A 602 21.64 0.48 -48.21
C ASP A 602 20.79 1.75 -48.27
N ASN A 603 20.33 2.14 -49.47
CA ASN A 603 19.68 3.44 -49.75
C ASN A 603 18.32 3.67 -49.02
N GLY A 604 17.86 2.74 -48.17
CA GLY A 604 16.76 2.98 -47.21
C GLY A 604 17.23 3.35 -45.79
N SER A 605 18.54 3.27 -45.53
CA SER A 605 19.15 3.35 -44.21
C SER A 605 19.81 4.69 -43.90
N GLU A 606 19.84 5.67 -44.82
CA GLU A 606 20.48 6.96 -44.54
C GLU A 606 19.75 7.72 -43.40
N GLN A 607 18.43 7.54 -43.32
CA GLN A 607 17.59 8.12 -42.26
C GLN A 607 17.60 7.27 -40.97
N ALA A 608 17.74 5.95 -41.09
CA ALA A 608 17.88 5.02 -39.96
C ALA A 608 19.29 5.08 -39.31
N SER A 609 20.36 5.22 -40.11
CA SER A 609 21.76 5.36 -39.68
C SER A 609 22.04 6.72 -39.05
N LYS A 610 21.46 7.82 -39.58
CA LYS A 610 21.45 9.12 -38.89
C LYS A 610 20.61 9.07 -37.61
N GLY A 611 19.41 8.48 -37.66
CA GLY A 611 18.54 8.32 -36.50
C GLY A 611 19.16 7.47 -35.40
N PHE A 612 19.87 6.41 -35.75
CA PHE A 612 20.57 5.51 -34.82
C PHE A 612 21.86 6.13 -34.30
N ARG A 613 22.67 6.81 -35.14
CA ARG A 613 23.81 7.63 -34.69
C ARG A 613 23.37 8.72 -33.71
N GLU A 614 22.21 9.36 -33.94
CA GLU A 614 21.63 10.33 -33.01
C GLU A 614 21.00 9.69 -31.77
N SER A 615 20.39 8.52 -31.88
CA SER A 615 19.77 7.77 -30.76
C SER A 615 20.81 7.15 -29.83
N VAL A 616 21.91 6.59 -30.35
CA VAL A 616 23.04 6.10 -29.55
C VAL A 616 23.76 7.29 -28.88
N HIS A 617 23.96 8.40 -29.61
CA HIS A 617 24.41 9.65 -28.98
C HIS A 617 23.42 10.21 -27.94
N ARG A 618 22.11 9.93 -28.07
CA ARG A 618 21.05 10.30 -27.11
C ARG A 618 20.99 9.36 -25.91
N ALA A 619 21.20 8.07 -26.10
CA ALA A 619 21.23 7.04 -25.06
C ALA A 619 22.46 7.22 -24.16
N PHE A 620 23.64 7.43 -24.76
CA PHE A 620 24.85 7.80 -24.01
C PHE A 620 24.79 9.21 -23.41
N ARG A 621 24.06 10.16 -24.02
CA ARG A 621 23.72 11.44 -23.35
C ARG A 621 22.69 11.29 -22.24
N GLY A 622 21.79 10.32 -22.31
CA GLY A 622 20.75 10.02 -21.33
C GLY A 622 21.32 9.38 -20.08
N MET A 623 22.33 8.51 -20.23
CA MET A 623 23.11 7.97 -19.11
C MET A 623 23.97 9.01 -18.39
N ILE A 624 24.32 10.15 -19.03
CA ILE A 624 25.36 11.08 -18.51
C ILE A 624 24.87 12.53 -18.31
N THR A 625 23.76 12.99 -18.91
CA THR A 625 23.33 14.39 -18.80
C THR A 625 21.81 14.57 -18.82
N ASN A 626 21.24 14.84 -17.64
CA ASN A 626 20.02 15.63 -17.54
C ASN A 626 20.40 17.11 -17.73
N ARG A 627 19.86 17.75 -18.77
CA ARG A 627 20.00 19.17 -19.18
C ARG A 627 21.36 19.64 -19.74
N ARG A 628 21.35 20.12 -21.01
CA ARG A 628 22.38 21.02 -21.56
C ARG A 628 21.76 22.27 -22.21
N ARG A 629 22.35 23.43 -21.92
CA ARG A 629 22.57 24.52 -22.90
C ARG A 629 24.09 24.72 -23.07
N ARG A 630 24.52 24.99 -24.31
CA ARG A 630 25.92 25.10 -24.80
C ARG A 630 26.46 26.54 -24.70
N PRO A 631 27.79 26.77 -24.75
CA PRO A 631 28.45 27.11 -26.03
C PRO A 631 29.83 26.45 -26.30
N SER A 632 30.30 26.62 -27.55
CA SER A 632 31.47 26.09 -28.29
C SER A 632 32.86 26.54 -27.75
N LYS A 633 34.07 25.99 -28.05
CA LYS A 633 34.73 25.45 -29.27
C LYS A 633 36.00 24.62 -28.88
N SER A 634 36.41 23.72 -29.80
CA SER A 634 37.76 23.23 -30.18
C SER A 634 38.78 22.58 -29.21
N SER A 635 39.42 21.53 -29.75
CA SER A 635 40.68 20.84 -29.42
C SER A 635 40.63 19.65 -28.44
N GLN A 636 41.39 18.60 -28.79
CA GLN A 636 41.57 17.32 -28.10
C GLN A 636 41.50 17.48 -26.58
N THR A 637 40.55 16.83 -25.93
CA THR A 637 40.43 16.90 -24.47
C THR A 637 39.77 15.62 -23.95
N SER A 638 40.49 14.89 -23.07
CA SER A 638 39.83 14.10 -22.01
C SER A 638 38.85 15.06 -21.32
N ARG A 639 37.57 14.70 -21.34
CA ARG A 639 36.49 15.55 -20.81
C ARG A 639 36.04 14.98 -19.48
N ARG A 640 36.52 15.57 -18.38
CA ARG A 640 35.83 15.45 -17.08
C ARG A 640 34.54 16.26 -17.15
N LEU A 641 33.40 15.58 -17.06
CA LEU A 641 32.08 16.21 -17.00
C LEU A 641 31.74 16.50 -15.54
N LYS A 642 31.37 17.75 -15.26
CA LYS A 642 31.00 18.25 -13.93
C LYS A 642 29.47 18.22 -13.82
N CYS A 643 28.92 17.52 -12.84
CA CYS A 643 27.57 17.75 -12.35
C CYS A 643 27.73 18.55 -11.06
N GLU A 644 27.34 19.83 -11.07
CA GLU A 644 27.29 20.61 -9.84
C GLU A 644 25.99 20.27 -9.12
N SER A 645 26.12 19.59 -7.98
CA SER A 645 25.12 19.64 -6.91
C SER A 645 25.82 20.24 -5.69
N GLU A 646 25.49 21.49 -5.38
CA GLU A 646 25.62 21.96 -4.01
C GLU A 646 24.76 21.04 -3.15
N ILE A 647 25.42 20.21 -2.34
CA ILE A 647 24.77 19.50 -1.25
C ILE A 647 24.53 20.55 -0.17
N GLN A 648 23.34 21.14 -0.20
CA GLN A 648 22.71 21.55 1.05
C GLN A 648 21.91 20.34 1.53
N GLU A 649 22.18 19.93 2.77
CA GLU A 649 21.39 18.94 3.51
C GLU A 649 19.95 19.43 3.60
N GLU A 650 19.09 18.98 2.68
CA GLU A 650 17.64 19.00 2.85
C GLU A 650 17.09 17.65 2.38
N ASP A 651 16.28 17.02 3.24
CA ASP A 651 15.69 15.69 3.10
C ASP A 651 14.86 15.55 1.82
N GLY A 652 15.49 15.04 0.77
CA GLY A 652 14.87 14.77 -0.53
C GLY A 652 14.25 13.38 -0.60
N ALA A 653 13.10 13.19 0.06
CA ALA A 653 12.22 12.07 -0.24
C ALA A 653 11.28 12.47 -1.40
N ASP A 654 11.34 11.80 -2.55
CA ASP A 654 10.14 11.14 -3.09
C ASP A 654 10.21 10.42 -4.45
N PHE A 655 9.18 9.56 -4.58
CA PHE A 655 8.40 9.13 -5.75
C PHE A 655 8.76 7.81 -6.45
N ASP A 656 8.32 6.68 -5.86
CA ASP A 656 8.13 5.39 -6.55
C ASP A 656 6.67 5.23 -7.03
N MET A 657 6.34 5.83 -8.18
CA MET A 657 5.00 5.88 -8.78
C MET A 657 4.31 4.51 -9.01
N GLY A 658 5.04 3.39 -8.99
CA GLY A 658 4.50 2.07 -9.34
C GLY A 658 3.59 1.49 -8.27
N MET A 659 4.08 1.42 -7.03
CA MET A 659 3.31 1.00 -5.86
C MET A 659 2.22 2.03 -5.53
N TRP A 660 2.52 3.33 -5.72
CA TRP A 660 1.50 4.37 -5.60
C TRP A 660 0.39 4.14 -6.60
N LYS A 661 0.65 3.71 -7.83
CA LYS A 661 -0.44 3.46 -8.78
C LYS A 661 -1.33 2.28 -8.38
N GLU A 662 -0.83 1.20 -7.77
CA GLU A 662 -1.70 0.12 -7.28
C GLU A 662 -2.42 0.47 -5.95
N LEU A 663 -1.73 1.10 -4.99
CA LEU A 663 -2.35 1.67 -3.77
C LEU A 663 -3.29 2.85 -4.08
N ASN A 664 -3.15 3.51 -5.23
CA ASN A 664 -3.96 4.65 -5.69
C ASN A 664 -5.01 4.24 -6.74
N ASP A 665 -4.83 3.13 -7.46
CA ASP A 665 -5.90 2.46 -8.21
C ASP A 665 -6.88 1.82 -7.19
N GLU A 666 -6.40 1.35 -6.03
CA GLU A 666 -7.21 1.09 -4.82
C GLU A 666 -7.91 2.36 -4.31
N LEU A 667 -7.25 3.54 -4.32
CA LEU A 667 -7.91 4.82 -4.03
C LEU A 667 -8.95 5.18 -5.10
N LEU A 668 -8.77 4.80 -6.37
CA LEU A 668 -9.78 4.99 -7.40
C LEU A 668 -10.94 4.01 -7.21
N GLU A 669 -10.74 2.80 -6.70
CA GLU A 669 -11.84 1.90 -6.31
C GLU A 669 -12.56 2.41 -5.03
N GLU A 670 -11.85 2.71 -3.93
CA GLU A 670 -12.42 3.28 -2.69
C GLU A 670 -13.04 4.68 -2.89
N ALA A 671 -12.47 5.52 -3.76
CA ALA A 671 -13.04 6.83 -4.13
C ALA A 671 -14.10 6.71 -5.24
N SER A 672 -14.08 5.68 -6.09
CA SER A 672 -15.23 5.38 -6.98
C SER A 672 -16.45 4.92 -6.20
N ASP A 673 -16.25 4.33 -5.02
CA ASP A 673 -17.32 4.05 -4.04
C ASP A 673 -17.83 5.33 -3.35
N VAL A 674 -17.05 6.40 -3.35
CA VAL A 674 -17.48 7.78 -3.05
C VAL A 674 -17.88 8.48 -4.35
N GLN A 675 -18.77 7.86 -5.13
CA GLN A 675 -19.42 8.51 -6.26
C GLN A 675 -20.33 9.64 -5.75
N LEU A 676 -19.76 10.85 -5.67
CA LEU A 676 -20.55 12.08 -5.70
C LEU A 676 -21.11 12.23 -7.13
N PRO A 677 -22.40 12.59 -7.30
CA PRO A 677 -22.98 12.69 -8.62
C PRO A 677 -22.36 13.83 -9.44
N GLY A 678 -21.60 13.46 -10.49
CA GLY A 678 -21.47 14.19 -11.75
C GLY A 678 -20.21 15.05 -11.94
N HIS A 679 -19.32 14.60 -12.84
CA HIS A 679 -18.67 15.49 -13.82
C HIS A 679 -18.07 14.65 -14.97
N ASP A 680 -18.81 14.54 -16.08
CA ASP A 680 -18.32 13.99 -17.35
C ASP A 680 -17.56 15.07 -18.14
N GLY A 681 -16.45 14.69 -18.78
CA GLY A 681 -15.92 15.40 -19.94
C GLY A 681 -14.40 15.45 -20.08
N MET A 682 -13.84 14.52 -20.86
CA MET A 682 -13.00 14.76 -22.06
C MET A 682 -12.03 13.59 -22.28
N ASP A 683 -12.48 12.63 -23.09
CA ASP A 683 -11.60 11.73 -23.82
C ASP A 683 -11.37 12.26 -25.23
N GLY A 684 -10.13 12.16 -25.69
CA GLY A 684 -9.78 12.32 -27.09
C GLY A 684 -8.42 12.98 -27.25
N LEU A 685 -7.42 12.20 -27.66
CA LEU A 685 -6.45 12.56 -28.70
C LEU A 685 -5.56 11.33 -28.97
N ASP A 686 -5.89 10.63 -30.06
CA ASP A 686 -5.08 9.59 -30.68
C ASP A 686 -3.75 10.17 -31.21
N HIS A 687 -2.65 9.46 -30.97
CA HIS A 687 -1.38 9.71 -31.66
C HIS A 687 -0.93 8.44 -32.40
N GLU A 688 -0.94 8.52 -33.73
CA GLU A 688 -0.34 7.57 -34.66
C GLU A 688 1.17 7.41 -34.37
N MET A 689 1.62 6.17 -34.22
CA MET A 689 3.03 5.79 -34.10
C MET A 689 3.39 4.86 -35.25
N GLY A 690 4.28 5.33 -36.12
CA GLY A 690 4.81 4.58 -37.25
C GLY A 690 5.70 3.41 -36.82
N GLU A 691 5.56 2.30 -37.54
CA GLU A 691 6.30 1.05 -37.37
C GLU A 691 7.79 1.20 -37.71
N VAL A 692 8.66 0.57 -36.91
CA VAL A 692 10.06 0.32 -37.27
C VAL A 692 10.35 -1.15 -36.98
N GLU A 693 10.58 -1.92 -38.05
CA GLU A 693 11.04 -3.31 -37.99
C GLU A 693 12.52 -3.37 -37.57
N VAL A 694 12.85 -4.30 -36.66
CA VAL A 694 14.22 -4.61 -36.25
C VAL A 694 14.57 -6.00 -36.78
N LEU A 695 15.61 -6.08 -37.61
CA LEU A 695 16.14 -7.35 -38.13
C LEU A 695 17.26 -7.86 -37.21
N ASP A 696 17.05 -9.05 -36.65
CA ASP A 696 18.01 -9.84 -35.89
C ASP A 696 19.11 -10.43 -36.78
N GLY A 697 20.34 -10.46 -36.24
CA GLY A 697 21.34 -11.51 -36.48
C GLY A 697 22.11 -11.49 -37.80
N VAL A 698 23.41 -11.18 -37.75
CA VAL A 698 24.36 -11.61 -38.79
C VAL A 698 25.40 -12.53 -38.17
N SER A 699 25.31 -13.81 -38.52
CA SER A 699 26.39 -14.80 -38.42
C SER A 699 27.48 -14.45 -39.42
N VAL A 700 28.72 -14.32 -38.96
CA VAL A 700 29.87 -14.10 -39.84
C VAL A 700 30.28 -15.43 -40.46
N THR A 701 30.06 -15.58 -41.78
CA THR A 701 30.72 -16.60 -42.60
C THR A 701 31.97 -16.00 -43.25
N GLU A 702 32.92 -16.89 -43.55
CA GLU A 702 34.35 -16.65 -43.79
C GLU A 702 34.72 -15.97 -45.13
N GLU A 703 33.87 -15.07 -45.65
CA GLU A 703 34.18 -14.32 -46.88
C GLU A 703 34.31 -12.82 -46.59
N GLY A 704 35.47 -12.27 -46.97
CA GLY A 704 35.89 -10.90 -46.67
C GLY A 704 34.89 -9.85 -47.13
N VAL A 705 34.18 -9.27 -46.16
CA VAL A 705 33.43 -8.03 -46.33
C VAL A 705 34.35 -6.87 -45.99
N ASP A 706 34.61 -6.00 -46.96
CA ASP A 706 35.33 -4.74 -46.77
C ASP A 706 34.42 -3.77 -45.99
N LEU A 707 34.63 -3.71 -44.67
CA LEU A 707 33.81 -2.94 -43.71
C LEU A 707 34.51 -1.62 -43.36
N GLY A 708 33.70 -0.57 -43.17
CA GLY A 708 34.13 0.78 -42.84
C GLY A 708 34.64 0.92 -41.44
N ALA A 709 35.27 2.07 -41.17
CA ALA A 709 35.85 2.44 -39.88
C ALA A 709 34.96 2.02 -38.68
N ALA A 710 35.60 1.46 -37.66
CA ALA A 710 34.97 1.07 -36.41
C ALA A 710 35.50 1.94 -35.27
N ASP A 711 34.76 1.98 -34.17
CA ASP A 711 35.17 2.70 -32.98
C ASP A 711 35.04 1.85 -31.74
N ILE A 712 36.04 1.91 -30.87
CA ILE A 712 36.01 1.25 -29.57
C ILE A 712 35.94 2.32 -28.49
N ILE A 713 34.99 2.15 -27.58
CA ILE A 713 34.75 3.03 -26.45
C ILE A 713 35.20 2.29 -25.19
N MET A 714 36.15 2.86 -24.46
CA MET A 714 36.66 2.29 -23.20
C MET A 714 36.37 3.27 -22.06
N SER A 715 35.97 2.76 -20.90
CA SER A 715 35.69 3.61 -19.74
C SER A 715 36.31 3.09 -18.43
N VAL A 716 36.78 4.02 -17.58
CA VAL A 716 37.48 3.80 -16.28
C VAL A 716 36.72 4.46 -15.12
#